data_AF-A0AAW0ZPV4-F1
#
_entry.id   AF-A0AAW0ZPV4-F1
#
_cell.length_a   1.000
_cell.length_b   1.000
_cell.length_c   1.000
_cell.angle_alpha   90.00
_cell.angle_beta   90.00
_cell.angle_gamma   90.00
#
_symmetry.space_group_name_H-M   'P 1'
#
loop_
_entity.id
_entity.type
_entity.pdbx_description
1 polymer ?
#
loop_
_entity_poly.entity_id
_entity_poly.type
_entity_poly.pdbx_seq_one_letter_code
_entity_poly.pdbx_strand_id
1 'polypeptide(L)'
;MNEMDFNILWMGNHPKPDILRNLMPHQKVNHFPRSYEITRKDRLYKNIEAMQRSKGLRNLDFIPQTFLLPSESRELLTAHFRYRGPWIVKPKASSRGRGIYIVNSPEKILTDESVIVAQYINNPLLVDGHKCDLRLYVAVTNYDPLLIYLYEEGLVRFATVKYDGGNQYIWNPCMHLCNYSINKFHVDYIKSEDPDAEDVGHKWTLSALLRHLRSMGQDTELLMQRIEDIIIKSILATASGIVSGIKQFVKYPEACFELFGFDILIDDTLKPWLLEVNLTPSLGCDSPLDVRLKSALIADLLTLVGIPAIDPMLRPQSTHLNRSTVTSTKRIVNCRRVHSAETLSQRKKNVSKGSINKSGLTTEQQRIVASAKAQFERRGGFVRIFPSPKSWEMYSQYLDPTTGIPMVSDPLGPGRVPHQINTNHNLMLHEQLFPAASRTTDFIIPEVTLDRLSRYERYERALVKGHKQSLDRGSSKENMDTDKHKYKSQVVQSMHEGNKLSPGEARKAFGLYLGHVLRKISQPRADPACCDLVMKFLQQSASNLRTPFFFTLPSSKLSDKDRAAVTAKQLSDFLHLYNRETDLYADTVDRPRTVPNRLFQKFLTTASEQDLDDILILQTRLYKCAHSFLGRSGFAGSLPGPNLLGSLPHITSRVYSNAATSEQCKCNQSSITRPIKAART
;
A
#
# COMPACT_ATOMS: atom_id res chain seq x y z
N MET A 1 8.05 8.04 -30.05
CA MET A 1 8.32 9.07 -29.01
C MET A 1 9.57 8.67 -28.28
N ASN A 2 10.49 9.60 -28.04
CA ASN A 2 11.70 9.34 -27.27
C ASN A 2 11.26 9.04 -25.81
N GLU A 3 11.57 7.86 -25.26
CA GLU A 3 11.10 7.43 -23.92
C GLU A 3 11.57 8.36 -22.78
N MET A 4 12.50 9.28 -23.06
CA MET A 4 13.06 10.25 -22.12
C MET A 4 12.33 11.61 -22.11
N ASP A 5 11.30 11.79 -22.93
CA ASP A 5 10.61 13.08 -23.10
C ASP A 5 9.32 13.17 -22.26
N PHE A 6 9.44 13.53 -20.97
CA PHE A 6 8.31 13.61 -20.03
C PHE A 6 8.41 14.80 -19.06
N ASN A 7 7.28 15.28 -18.53
CA ASN A 7 7.26 16.21 -17.39
C ASN A 7 7.28 15.47 -16.05
N ILE A 8 6.57 14.34 -15.97
CA ILE A 8 6.50 13.48 -14.79
C ILE A 8 6.74 12.03 -15.20
N LEU A 9 7.60 11.35 -14.45
CA LEU A 9 7.82 9.92 -14.53
C LEU A 9 7.33 9.30 -13.22
N TRP A 10 6.29 8.49 -13.30
CA TRP A 10 5.72 7.77 -12.17
C TRP A 10 6.07 6.28 -12.26
N MET A 11 6.90 5.79 -11.34
CA MET A 11 7.34 4.40 -11.29
C MET A 11 6.80 3.69 -10.05
N GLY A 12 6.62 2.37 -10.15
CA GLY A 12 6.30 1.51 -9.00
C GLY A 12 7.54 1.01 -8.24
N ASN A 13 8.71 1.09 -8.88
CA ASN A 13 10.00 0.62 -8.40
C ASN A 13 11.03 1.75 -8.51
N HIS A 14 12.14 1.63 -7.78
CA HIS A 14 13.23 2.61 -7.82
C HIS A 14 13.76 2.81 -9.25
N PRO A 15 13.94 4.08 -9.69
CA PRO A 15 14.53 4.38 -10.98
C PRO A 15 16.00 3.94 -11.04
N LYS A 16 16.45 3.52 -12.23
CA LYS A 16 17.86 3.22 -12.47
C LYS A 16 18.70 4.50 -12.33
N PRO A 17 19.96 4.43 -11.85
CA PRO A 17 20.82 5.60 -11.72
C PRO A 17 20.97 6.44 -13.00
N ASP A 18 20.97 5.79 -14.17
CA ASP A 18 21.10 6.50 -15.45
C ASP A 18 19.89 7.36 -15.80
N ILE A 19 18.69 6.97 -15.36
CA ILE A 19 17.48 7.80 -15.50
C ILE A 19 17.65 9.07 -14.68
N LEU A 20 18.07 8.93 -13.42
CA LEU A 20 18.24 10.04 -12.48
C LEU A 20 19.30 11.05 -12.94
N ARG A 21 20.42 10.58 -13.50
CA ARG A 21 21.51 11.43 -14.02
C ARG A 21 21.10 12.29 -15.20
N ASN A 22 20.18 11.76 -16.02
CA ASN A 22 19.73 12.40 -17.26
C ASN A 22 18.48 13.26 -17.08
N LEU A 23 17.95 13.41 -15.85
CA LEU A 23 16.82 14.27 -15.59
C LEU A 23 17.12 15.74 -15.95
N MET A 24 16.19 16.36 -16.67
CA MET A 24 16.22 17.78 -17.00
C MET A 24 15.50 18.62 -15.92
N PRO A 25 15.76 19.94 -15.81
CA PRO A 25 15.20 20.78 -14.73
C PRO A 25 13.67 20.79 -14.62
N HIS A 26 12.99 20.52 -15.74
CA HIS A 26 11.52 20.50 -15.80
C HIS A 26 10.93 19.12 -15.46
N GLN A 27 11.75 18.08 -15.33
CA GLN A 27 11.28 16.72 -15.14
C GLN A 27 11.14 16.43 -13.65
N LYS A 28 10.13 15.64 -13.32
CA LYS A 28 9.85 15.18 -11.96
C LYS A 28 9.77 13.66 -11.93
N VAL A 29 10.32 13.04 -10.89
CA VAL A 29 10.25 11.59 -10.64
C VAL A 29 9.82 11.34 -9.20
N ASN A 30 8.95 10.34 -9.01
CA ASN A 30 8.31 10.04 -7.72
C ASN A 30 9.16 9.17 -6.76
N HIS A 31 10.50 9.17 -6.92
CA HIS A 31 11.42 8.44 -6.06
C HIS A 31 12.74 9.16 -5.86
N PHE A 32 13.28 9.10 -4.64
CA PHE A 32 14.68 9.46 -4.39
C PHE A 32 15.63 8.27 -4.64
N PRO A 33 16.88 8.50 -5.05
CA PRO A 33 17.90 7.46 -5.03
C PRO A 33 18.10 6.96 -3.60
N ARG A 34 18.23 5.64 -3.44
CA ARG A 34 18.45 4.97 -2.14
C ARG A 34 17.34 5.15 -1.11
N SER A 35 16.11 5.50 -1.50
CA SER A 35 14.97 5.48 -0.58
C SER A 35 14.60 4.08 -0.05
N TYR A 36 15.26 3.03 -0.54
CA TYR A 36 15.27 1.72 0.12
C TYR A 36 15.88 1.73 1.53
N GLU A 37 16.64 2.77 1.92
CA GLU A 37 17.19 2.91 3.28
C GLU A 37 16.09 3.04 4.35
N ILE A 38 14.95 3.64 4.00
CA ILE A 38 13.77 3.75 4.88
C ILE A 38 12.72 2.67 4.58
N THR A 39 12.61 2.21 3.33
CA THR A 39 11.51 1.31 2.93
C THR A 39 11.81 -0.18 3.04
N ARG A 40 13.08 -0.58 3.09
CA ARG A 40 13.45 -1.95 3.45
C ARG A 40 13.49 -2.08 4.97
N LYS A 41 12.76 -3.07 5.50
CA LYS A 41 12.64 -3.33 6.93
C LYS A 41 13.99 -3.52 7.64
N ASP A 42 14.93 -4.21 6.99
CA ASP A 42 16.27 -4.47 7.56
C ASP A 42 17.12 -3.20 7.61
N ARG A 43 17.05 -2.37 6.56
CA ARG A 43 17.75 -1.07 6.50
C ARG A 43 17.15 -0.06 7.48
N LEU A 44 15.83 0.05 7.51
CA LEU A 44 15.10 0.90 8.46
C LEU A 44 15.52 0.60 9.90
N TYR A 45 15.47 -0.68 10.28
CA TYR A 45 15.89 -1.12 11.60
C TYR A 45 17.34 -0.73 11.90
N LYS A 46 18.28 -1.07 11.00
CA LYS A 46 19.71 -0.79 11.21
C LYS A 46 20.04 0.69 11.30
N ASN A 47 19.34 1.53 10.52
CA ASN A 47 19.50 2.98 10.56
C ASN A 47 18.97 3.56 11.89
N ILE A 48 17.82 3.10 12.37
CA ILE A 48 17.27 3.54 13.67
C ILE A 48 18.14 3.03 14.82
N GLU A 49 18.61 1.78 14.79
CA GLU A 49 19.52 1.20 15.79
C GLU A 49 20.84 1.97 15.86
N ALA A 50 21.38 2.40 14.71
CA ALA A 50 22.58 3.22 14.67
C ALA A 50 22.34 4.61 15.32
N MET A 51 21.18 5.21 15.06
CA MET A 51 20.78 6.47 15.70
C MET A 51 20.50 6.31 17.19
N GLN A 52 19.96 5.16 17.64
CA GLN A 52 19.75 4.83 19.06
C GLN A 52 21.08 4.77 19.81
N ARG A 53 22.13 4.23 19.19
CA ARG A 53 23.49 4.18 19.76
C ARG A 53 24.12 5.56 19.94
N SER A 54 23.87 6.49 19.02
CA SER A 54 24.48 7.83 19.05
C SER A 54 23.66 8.86 19.84
N LYS A 55 22.33 8.77 19.83
CA LYS A 55 21.42 9.77 20.42
C LYS A 55 20.62 9.25 21.62
N GLY A 56 20.83 8.01 22.02
CA GLY A 56 20.20 7.38 23.18
C GLY A 56 18.90 6.66 22.84
N LEU A 57 18.73 5.48 23.43
CA LEU A 57 17.61 4.57 23.16
C LEU A 57 16.25 5.19 23.50
N ARG A 58 16.15 5.94 24.61
CA ARG A 58 14.89 6.59 25.05
C ARG A 58 14.33 7.59 24.02
N ASN A 59 15.19 8.22 23.24
CA ASN A 59 14.78 9.22 22.25
C ASN A 59 14.20 8.58 20.98
N LEU A 60 14.48 7.29 20.75
CA LEU A 60 14.11 6.53 19.55
C LEU A 60 13.40 5.22 19.93
N ASP A 61 12.68 5.22 21.06
CA ASP A 61 11.91 4.08 21.58
C ASP A 61 10.52 4.01 20.94
N PHE A 62 10.49 3.89 19.61
CA PHE A 62 9.25 3.80 18.82
C PHE A 62 9.25 2.68 17.79
N ILE A 63 10.30 1.86 17.76
CA ILE A 63 10.33 0.60 17.02
C ILE A 63 10.36 -0.57 18.00
N PRO A 64 9.63 -1.66 17.75
CA PRO A 64 9.77 -2.86 18.57
C PRO A 64 11.20 -3.40 18.51
N GLN A 65 11.65 -4.03 19.61
CA GLN A 65 12.95 -4.69 19.61
C GLN A 65 13.01 -5.71 18.47
N THR A 66 14.01 -5.58 17.59
CA THR A 66 14.05 -6.30 16.32
C THR A 66 15.43 -6.93 16.11
N PHE A 67 15.49 -8.05 15.40
CA PHE A 67 16.69 -8.83 15.13
C PHE A 67 16.70 -9.32 13.69
N LEU A 68 17.87 -9.31 13.06
CA LEU A 68 18.11 -9.84 11.72
C LEU A 68 18.69 -11.25 11.82
N LEU A 69 17.94 -12.25 11.38
CA LEU A 69 18.42 -13.62 11.32
C LEU A 69 19.03 -13.96 9.94
N PRO A 70 20.06 -14.82 9.89
CA PRO A 70 20.65 -15.57 11.01
C PRO A 70 21.70 -14.79 11.84
N SER A 71 22.08 -13.58 11.42
CA SER A 71 23.20 -12.82 12.02
C SER A 71 23.06 -12.50 13.51
N GLU A 72 21.84 -12.28 13.99
CA GLU A 72 21.54 -11.79 15.35
C GLU A 72 20.78 -12.82 16.19
N SER A 73 21.00 -14.11 15.88
CA SER A 73 20.31 -15.23 16.56
C SER A 73 20.61 -15.28 18.05
N ARG A 74 21.85 -14.99 18.45
CA ARG A 74 22.29 -15.02 19.85
C ARG A 74 21.67 -13.88 20.66
N GLU A 75 21.56 -12.72 20.05
CA GLU A 75 20.95 -11.52 20.61
C GLU A 75 19.45 -11.74 20.80
N LEU A 76 18.77 -12.37 19.83
CA LEU A 76 17.38 -12.79 19.95
C LEU A 76 17.17 -13.78 21.11
N LEU A 77 18.01 -14.82 21.22
CA LEU A 77 17.92 -15.78 22.33
C LEU A 77 18.10 -15.09 23.67
N THR A 78 19.10 -14.21 23.78
CA THR A 78 19.36 -13.43 25.01
C THR A 78 18.17 -12.54 25.38
N ALA A 79 17.55 -11.88 24.40
CA ALA A 79 16.37 -11.07 24.63
C ALA A 79 15.17 -11.94 25.05
N HIS A 80 14.99 -13.11 24.44
CA HIS A 80 13.91 -14.03 24.80
C HIS A 80 14.05 -14.60 26.21
N PHE A 81 15.28 -14.86 26.68
CA PHE A 81 15.51 -15.26 28.07
C PHE A 81 15.09 -14.19 29.08
N ARG A 82 15.21 -12.90 28.71
CA ARG A 82 14.79 -11.77 29.56
C ARG A 82 13.29 -11.50 29.45
N TYR A 83 12.74 -11.56 28.24
CA TYR A 83 11.35 -11.31 27.95
C TYR A 83 10.75 -12.49 27.20
N ARG A 84 10.05 -13.36 27.95
CA ARG A 84 9.31 -14.48 27.38
C ARG A 84 8.05 -13.96 26.71
N GLY A 85 8.20 -13.48 25.49
CA GLY A 85 7.11 -12.91 24.71
C GLY A 85 6.97 -13.54 23.33
N PRO A 86 5.81 -13.38 22.71
CA PRO A 86 5.63 -13.68 21.30
C PRO A 86 6.54 -12.78 20.43
N TRP A 87 7.03 -13.38 19.35
CA TRP A 87 7.85 -12.73 18.33
C TRP A 87 7.14 -12.81 17.00
N ILE A 88 7.12 -11.71 16.24
CA ILE A 88 6.61 -11.67 14.88
C ILE A 88 7.77 -11.80 13.90
N VAL A 89 7.71 -12.84 13.06
CA VAL A 89 8.69 -13.11 12.02
C VAL A 89 8.19 -12.50 10.71
N LYS A 90 9.05 -11.75 10.02
CA LYS A 90 8.74 -11.04 8.78
C LYS A 90 9.86 -11.29 7.75
N PRO A 91 9.54 -11.53 6.48
CA PRO A 91 10.58 -11.59 5.44
C PRO A 91 11.17 -10.20 5.16
N LYS A 92 12.47 -10.13 4.80
CA LYS A 92 13.20 -8.87 4.58
C LYS A 92 12.59 -7.97 3.49
N ALA A 93 12.21 -8.56 2.36
CA ALA A 93 11.76 -7.85 1.16
C ALA A 93 10.36 -8.30 0.70
N SER A 94 9.46 -8.58 1.65
CA SER A 94 8.07 -8.93 1.38
C SER A 94 7.09 -7.82 1.80
N SER A 95 5.87 -7.89 1.26
CA SER A 95 4.78 -6.94 1.47
C SER A 95 3.43 -7.67 1.50
N ARG A 96 2.36 -6.97 1.89
CA ARG A 96 0.96 -7.47 1.95
C ARG A 96 0.74 -8.58 3.00
N GLY A 97 1.55 -8.60 4.06
CA GLY A 97 1.47 -9.60 5.12
C GLY A 97 1.98 -11.00 4.74
N ARG A 98 2.60 -11.16 3.55
CA ARG A 98 3.04 -12.47 3.06
C ARG A 98 4.24 -13.00 3.83
N GLY A 99 4.13 -14.23 4.32
CA GLY A 99 5.20 -14.94 5.05
C GLY A 99 5.36 -14.46 6.49
N ILE A 100 4.41 -13.67 7.00
CA ILE A 100 4.42 -13.22 8.39
C ILE A 100 3.74 -14.29 9.26
N TYR A 101 4.39 -14.66 10.35
CA TYR A 101 3.85 -15.54 11.37
C TYR A 101 4.36 -15.13 12.74
N ILE A 102 3.68 -15.59 13.79
CA ILE A 102 4.02 -15.26 15.17
C ILE A 102 4.42 -16.55 15.89
N VAL A 103 5.48 -16.48 16.68
CA VAL A 103 6.01 -17.61 17.46
C VAL A 103 6.22 -17.21 18.91
N ASN A 104 5.98 -18.15 19.82
CA ASN A 104 6.23 -17.94 21.25
C ASN A 104 7.65 -18.30 21.69
N SER A 105 8.42 -18.98 20.84
CA SER A 105 9.80 -19.36 21.11
C SER A 105 10.64 -19.20 19.85
N PRO A 106 11.86 -18.64 19.94
CA PRO A 106 12.81 -18.54 18.82
C PRO A 106 13.14 -19.88 18.15
N GLU A 107 13.03 -20.99 18.87
CA GLU A 107 13.30 -22.35 18.33
C GLU A 107 12.31 -22.75 17.21
N LYS A 108 11.14 -22.12 17.16
CA LYS A 108 10.12 -22.38 16.13
C LYS A 108 10.33 -21.56 14.85
N ILE A 109 11.39 -20.74 14.79
CA ILE A 109 11.69 -19.90 13.64
C ILE A 109 12.43 -20.76 12.60
N LEU A 110 11.89 -20.79 11.39
CA LEU A 110 12.51 -21.46 10.26
C LEU A 110 13.77 -20.67 9.84
N THR A 111 14.95 -21.28 9.99
CA THR A 111 16.26 -20.62 9.81
C THR A 111 16.78 -20.62 8.37
N ASP A 112 16.07 -21.24 7.44
CA ASP A 112 16.55 -21.44 6.06
C ASP A 112 16.57 -20.16 5.22
N GLU A 113 15.87 -19.11 5.66
CA GLU A 113 15.82 -17.82 4.99
C GLU A 113 16.20 -16.66 5.92
N SER A 114 16.74 -15.60 5.33
CA SER A 114 17.07 -14.41 6.09
C SER A 114 15.82 -13.58 6.40
N VAL A 115 15.44 -13.58 7.68
CA VAL A 115 14.20 -12.96 8.19
C VAL A 115 14.50 -11.87 9.21
N ILE A 116 13.47 -11.09 9.50
CA ILE A 116 13.44 -10.07 10.53
C ILE A 116 12.49 -10.55 11.62
N VAL A 117 12.98 -10.59 12.85
CA VAL A 117 12.21 -11.05 14.02
C VAL A 117 12.04 -9.85 14.93
N ALA A 118 10.80 -9.42 15.14
CA ALA A 118 10.50 -8.28 16.01
C ALA A 118 9.66 -8.73 17.21
N GLN A 119 9.79 -8.04 18.34
CA GLN A 119 8.92 -8.22 19.48
C GLN A 119 7.47 -7.96 19.05
N TYR A 120 6.58 -8.88 19.37
CA TYR A 120 5.16 -8.69 19.08
C TYR A 120 4.52 -7.79 20.13
N ILE A 121 3.83 -6.74 19.68
CA ILE A 121 3.05 -5.85 20.56
C ILE A 121 1.76 -6.58 20.92
N ASN A 122 1.72 -7.12 22.14
CA ASN A 122 0.65 -8.01 22.62
C ASN A 122 -0.56 -7.26 23.21
N ASN A 123 -0.40 -5.98 23.54
CA ASN A 123 -1.49 -5.14 24.04
C ASN A 123 -1.73 -3.98 23.07
N PRO A 124 -2.24 -4.25 21.85
CA PRO A 124 -2.60 -3.19 20.92
C PRO A 124 -3.81 -2.41 21.44
N LEU A 125 -3.96 -1.15 21.02
CA LEU A 125 -5.23 -0.45 21.09
C LEU A 125 -6.30 -1.27 20.37
N LEU A 126 -7.43 -1.49 21.03
CA LEU A 126 -8.58 -2.20 20.47
C LEU A 126 -9.74 -1.22 20.30
N VAL A 127 -10.36 -1.25 19.12
CA VAL A 127 -11.63 -0.54 18.86
C VAL A 127 -12.69 -1.61 18.65
N ASP A 128 -13.73 -1.59 19.47
CA ASP A 128 -14.78 -2.64 19.51
C ASP A 128 -14.25 -4.07 19.65
N GLY A 129 -13.06 -4.21 20.26
CA GLY A 129 -12.36 -5.49 20.42
C GLY A 129 -11.52 -5.92 19.21
N HIS A 130 -11.42 -5.11 18.15
CA HIS A 130 -10.60 -5.40 16.98
C HIS A 130 -9.26 -4.67 17.03
N LYS A 131 -8.18 -5.39 16.68
CA LYS A 131 -6.86 -4.80 16.50
C LYS A 131 -6.84 -3.93 15.24
N CYS A 132 -6.26 -2.74 15.31
CA CYS A 132 -6.11 -1.85 14.15
C CYS A 132 -4.69 -1.32 13.97
N ASP A 133 -4.31 -1.05 12.72
CA ASP A 133 -3.11 -0.26 12.40
C ASP A 133 -3.46 0.96 11.54
N LEU A 134 -2.56 1.95 11.54
CA LEU A 134 -2.69 3.19 10.79
C LEU A 134 -1.80 3.13 9.55
N ARG A 135 -2.39 3.46 8.40
CA ARG A 135 -1.68 3.81 7.18
C ARG A 135 -1.70 5.32 7.03
N LEU A 136 -0.55 5.95 7.23
CA LEU A 136 -0.35 7.39 7.07
C LEU A 136 0.43 7.67 5.79
N TYR A 137 0.12 8.80 5.13
CA TYR A 137 0.74 9.20 3.87
C TYR A 137 1.69 10.37 4.10
N VAL A 138 2.97 10.15 3.84
CA VAL A 138 4.03 11.14 4.10
C VAL A 138 4.71 11.50 2.80
N ALA A 139 4.64 12.77 2.41
CA ALA A 139 5.36 13.29 1.26
C ALA A 139 6.69 13.93 1.68
N VAL A 140 7.77 13.54 1.03
CA VAL A 140 9.07 14.21 1.12
C VAL A 140 9.35 14.85 -0.22
N THR A 141 9.50 16.17 -0.25
CA THR A 141 9.74 16.91 -1.51
C THR A 141 11.21 17.29 -1.70
N ASN A 142 11.99 17.27 -0.63
CA ASN A 142 13.44 17.50 -0.67
C ASN A 142 14.11 16.96 0.61
N TYR A 143 15.39 16.62 0.52
CA TYR A 143 16.25 16.19 1.63
C TYR A 143 17.34 17.23 1.99
N ASP A 144 17.64 18.19 1.10
CA ASP A 144 18.63 19.25 1.32
C ASP A 144 18.17 20.56 0.64
N PRO A 145 17.44 21.45 1.35
CA PRO A 145 16.93 21.29 2.72
C PRO A 145 15.80 20.25 2.82
N LEU A 146 15.63 19.67 4.01
CA LEU A 146 14.66 18.62 4.28
C LEU A 146 13.25 19.21 4.42
N LEU A 147 12.30 18.68 3.64
CA LEU A 147 10.90 19.10 3.65
C LEU A 147 9.99 17.87 3.78
N ILE A 148 9.32 17.75 4.93
CA ILE A 148 8.46 16.61 5.27
C ILE A 148 7.03 17.10 5.47
N TYR A 149 6.10 16.42 4.80
CA TYR A 149 4.69 16.69 4.91
C TYR A 149 3.91 15.43 5.27
N LEU A 150 3.00 15.52 6.24
CA LEU A 150 2.04 14.48 6.58
C LEU A 150 0.69 14.86 5.98
N TYR A 151 0.06 13.95 5.24
CA TYR A 151 -1.31 14.18 4.76
C TYR A 151 -2.27 14.22 5.96
N GLU A 152 -3.24 15.11 5.93
CA GLU A 152 -4.20 15.29 7.03
C GLU A 152 -5.11 14.07 7.25
N GLU A 153 -5.10 13.13 6.30
CA GLU A 153 -5.87 11.89 6.36
C GLU A 153 -5.04 10.63 6.16
N GLY A 154 -5.61 9.53 6.64
CA GLY A 154 -5.01 8.20 6.59
C GLY A 154 -6.09 7.10 6.57
N LEU A 155 -5.65 5.86 6.47
CA LEU A 155 -6.53 4.70 6.57
C LEU A 155 -6.25 3.93 7.84
N VAL A 156 -7.28 3.68 8.63
CA VAL A 156 -7.24 2.76 9.75
C VAL A 156 -7.75 1.41 9.26
N ARG A 157 -6.98 0.35 9.47
CA ARG A 157 -7.32 -0.99 8.98
C ARG A 157 -7.53 -1.90 10.17
N PHE A 158 -8.68 -2.56 10.21
CA PHE A 158 -9.02 -3.46 11.30
C PHE A 158 -8.73 -4.90 10.92
N ALA A 159 -8.28 -5.67 11.90
CA ALA A 159 -8.33 -7.13 11.87
C ALA A 159 -9.81 -7.55 11.91
N THR A 160 -10.17 -8.58 11.13
CA THR A 160 -11.57 -9.02 11.03
C THR A 160 -12.02 -9.81 12.25
N VAL A 161 -11.11 -10.52 12.90
CA VAL A 161 -11.40 -11.31 14.10
C VAL A 161 -11.05 -10.49 15.32
N LYS A 162 -11.95 -10.48 16.33
CA LYS A 162 -11.70 -9.83 17.62
C LYS A 162 -10.42 -10.34 18.25
N TYR A 163 -9.66 -9.43 18.83
CA TYR A 163 -8.36 -9.70 19.39
C TYR A 163 -8.47 -10.48 20.70
N ASP A 164 -7.70 -11.56 20.78
CA ASP A 164 -7.45 -12.30 22.01
C ASP A 164 -5.92 -12.50 22.13
N GLY A 165 -5.35 -12.05 23.25
CA GLY A 165 -3.92 -12.17 23.55
C GLY A 165 -3.49 -13.57 23.98
N GLY A 166 -4.41 -14.53 24.06
CA GLY A 166 -4.14 -15.91 24.45
C GLY A 166 -3.30 -16.68 23.42
N ASN A 167 -2.34 -17.48 23.93
CA ASN A 167 -1.44 -18.30 23.11
C ASN A 167 -2.15 -19.28 22.17
N GLN A 168 -3.40 -19.64 22.45
CA GLN A 168 -4.20 -20.58 21.68
C GLN A 168 -4.61 -20.06 20.29
N TYR A 169 -4.60 -18.74 20.07
CA TYR A 169 -5.03 -18.11 18.82
C TYR A 169 -3.89 -17.46 18.02
N ILE A 170 -2.65 -17.60 18.46
CA ILE A 170 -1.46 -16.95 17.86
C ILE A 170 -1.23 -17.28 16.38
N TRP A 171 -1.78 -18.40 15.93
CA TRP A 171 -1.73 -18.85 14.54
C TRP A 171 -2.70 -18.07 13.63
N ASN A 172 -3.68 -17.32 14.16
CA ASN A 172 -4.76 -16.69 13.38
C ASN A 172 -4.32 -15.36 12.76
N PRO A 173 -4.07 -15.29 11.44
CA PRO A 173 -3.62 -14.06 10.80
C PRO A 173 -4.71 -12.98 10.78
N CYS A 174 -6.00 -13.35 10.69
CA CYS A 174 -7.12 -12.39 10.62
C CYS A 174 -7.42 -11.72 11.96
N MET A 175 -6.78 -12.17 13.05
CA MET A 175 -6.82 -11.54 14.37
C MET A 175 -5.60 -10.64 14.59
N HIS A 176 -4.42 -11.11 14.18
CA HIS A 176 -3.16 -10.47 14.55
C HIS A 176 -2.60 -9.51 13.49
N LEU A 177 -3.06 -9.62 12.23
CA LEU A 177 -2.59 -8.82 11.09
C LEU A 177 -3.75 -7.99 10.51
N CYS A 178 -3.56 -6.68 10.45
CA CYS A 178 -4.56 -5.72 9.96
C CYS A 178 -4.54 -5.52 8.44
N ASN A 179 -3.65 -6.21 7.72
CA ASN A 179 -3.50 -5.98 6.28
C ASN A 179 -4.80 -6.32 5.53
N TYR A 180 -5.26 -5.39 4.69
CA TYR A 180 -6.44 -5.58 3.85
C TYR A 180 -6.36 -6.84 2.96
N SER A 181 -5.20 -7.18 2.43
CA SER A 181 -5.00 -8.40 1.63
C SER A 181 -5.26 -9.71 2.37
N ILE A 182 -5.17 -9.70 3.71
CA ILE A 182 -5.46 -10.84 4.57
C ILE A 182 -6.95 -10.85 4.91
N ASN A 183 -7.48 -9.70 5.31
CA ASN A 183 -8.80 -9.58 5.90
C ASN A 183 -9.95 -9.52 4.87
N LYS A 184 -9.72 -8.99 3.66
CA LYS A 184 -10.78 -8.72 2.67
C LYS A 184 -11.61 -9.92 2.23
N PHE A 185 -11.10 -11.13 2.43
CA PHE A 185 -11.77 -12.38 2.05
C PHE A 185 -12.41 -13.10 3.25
N HIS A 186 -12.20 -12.59 4.47
CA HIS A 186 -12.82 -13.14 5.66
C HIS A 186 -14.34 -12.89 5.61
N VAL A 187 -15.13 -13.86 6.07
CA VAL A 187 -16.60 -13.82 6.02
C VAL A 187 -17.17 -12.59 6.72
N ASP A 188 -16.63 -12.26 7.88
CA ASP A 188 -17.10 -11.13 8.70
C ASP A 188 -16.51 -9.78 8.26
N TYR A 189 -15.76 -9.75 7.15
CA TYR A 189 -15.16 -8.50 6.67
C TYR A 189 -16.24 -7.59 6.08
N ILE A 190 -16.64 -6.60 6.87
CA ILE A 190 -17.57 -5.56 6.44
C ILE A 190 -16.82 -4.49 5.65
N LYS A 191 -17.19 -4.34 4.38
CA LYS A 191 -16.73 -3.28 3.48
C LYS A 191 -17.81 -2.20 3.39
N SER A 192 -17.46 -0.96 3.69
CA SER A 192 -18.38 0.16 3.46
C SER A 192 -18.60 0.39 1.97
N GLU A 193 -19.87 0.54 1.58
CA GLU A 193 -20.30 0.94 0.23
C GLU A 193 -20.57 2.45 0.13
N ASP A 194 -20.52 3.17 1.24
CA ASP A 194 -20.74 4.62 1.30
C ASP A 194 -19.39 5.36 1.41
N PRO A 195 -19.03 6.25 0.46
CA PRO A 195 -17.80 7.05 0.53
C PRO A 195 -17.78 8.07 1.68
N ASP A 196 -18.94 8.38 2.26
CA ASP A 196 -19.08 9.31 3.38
C ASP A 196 -19.14 8.60 4.75
N ALA A 197 -19.24 7.26 4.76
CA ALA A 197 -19.21 6.47 5.98
C ALA A 197 -17.75 6.21 6.43
N GLU A 198 -17.24 7.12 7.25
CA GLU A 198 -15.84 7.17 7.71
C GLU A 198 -15.50 6.18 8.83
N ASP A 199 -16.50 5.67 9.54
CA ASP A 199 -16.42 4.85 10.75
C ASP A 199 -17.19 3.52 10.62
N VAL A 200 -17.40 3.04 9.39
CA VAL A 200 -18.19 1.83 9.11
C VAL A 200 -17.32 0.67 8.61
N GLY A 201 -17.50 -0.49 9.25
CA GLY A 201 -16.84 -1.73 8.87
C GLY A 201 -15.36 -1.78 9.26
N HIS A 202 -14.57 -2.55 8.50
CA HIS A 202 -13.18 -2.86 8.87
C HIS A 202 -12.14 -1.92 8.24
N LYS A 203 -12.56 -0.72 7.85
CA LYS A 203 -11.68 0.34 7.33
C LYS A 203 -12.26 1.71 7.68
N TRP A 204 -11.53 2.49 8.48
CA TRP A 204 -11.93 3.86 8.85
C TRP A 204 -10.95 4.89 8.29
N THR A 205 -11.33 6.16 8.34
CA THR A 205 -10.40 7.28 8.19
C THR A 205 -9.60 7.53 9.47
N LEU A 206 -8.49 8.25 9.37
CA LEU A 206 -7.74 8.67 10.55
C LEU A 206 -8.58 9.61 11.41
N SER A 207 -9.27 10.57 10.78
CA SER A 207 -10.15 11.52 11.49
C SER A 207 -11.25 10.82 12.28
N ALA A 208 -11.87 9.77 11.74
CA ALA A 208 -12.88 8.98 12.44
C ALA A 208 -12.32 8.32 13.71
N LEU A 209 -11.13 7.69 13.62
CA LEU A 209 -10.49 7.11 14.79
C LEU A 209 -10.13 8.17 15.84
N LEU A 210 -9.59 9.32 15.44
CA LEU A 210 -9.25 10.38 16.38
C LEU A 210 -10.51 10.94 17.06
N ARG A 211 -11.60 11.19 16.31
CA ARG A 211 -12.89 11.59 16.89
C ARG A 211 -13.42 10.55 17.89
N HIS A 212 -13.30 9.27 17.55
CA HIS A 212 -13.67 8.18 18.46
C HIS A 212 -12.83 8.18 19.74
N LEU A 213 -11.50 8.26 19.63
CA LEU A 213 -10.59 8.32 20.79
C LEU A 213 -10.86 9.54 21.68
N ARG A 214 -11.08 10.70 21.07
CA ARG A 214 -11.44 11.94 21.80
C ARG A 214 -12.77 11.80 22.52
N SER A 215 -13.75 11.14 21.93
CA SER A 215 -15.04 10.85 22.60
C SER A 215 -14.89 9.92 23.82
N MET A 216 -13.83 9.10 23.85
CA MET A 216 -13.45 8.29 25.01
C MET A 216 -12.54 9.04 26.02
N GLY A 217 -12.34 10.34 25.84
CA GLY A 217 -11.53 11.18 26.74
C GLY A 217 -10.01 11.03 26.56
N GLN A 218 -9.55 10.47 25.44
CA GLN A 218 -8.13 10.31 25.16
C GLN A 218 -7.50 11.57 24.53
N ASP A 219 -6.23 11.82 24.84
CA ASP A 219 -5.45 12.93 24.29
C ASP A 219 -4.94 12.61 22.87
N THR A 220 -5.76 12.93 21.89
CA THR A 220 -5.47 12.74 20.46
C THR A 220 -4.42 13.71 19.92
N GLU A 221 -4.24 14.87 20.55
CA GLU A 221 -3.23 15.85 20.16
C GLU A 221 -1.83 15.32 20.51
N LEU A 222 -1.64 14.83 21.74
CA LEU A 222 -0.41 14.18 22.16
C LEU A 222 -0.10 12.94 21.30
N LEU A 223 -1.12 12.15 20.96
CA LEU A 223 -0.96 11.01 20.06
C LEU A 223 -0.42 11.45 18.69
N MET A 224 -1.01 12.48 18.08
CA MET A 224 -0.54 12.99 16.78
C MET A 224 0.85 13.64 16.88
N GLN A 225 1.18 14.32 17.97
CA GLN A 225 2.54 14.80 18.25
C GLN A 225 3.56 13.66 18.26
N ARG A 226 3.25 12.55 18.94
CA ARG A 226 4.10 11.35 18.97
C ARG A 226 4.21 10.70 17.59
N ILE A 227 3.14 10.69 16.79
CA ILE A 227 3.15 10.19 15.41
C ILE A 227 4.05 11.06 14.51
N GLU A 228 3.93 12.39 14.59
CA GLU A 228 4.82 13.31 13.86
C GLU A 228 6.29 13.10 14.24
N ASP A 229 6.58 12.92 15.54
CA ASP A 229 7.92 12.62 16.06
C ASP A 229 8.52 11.35 15.46
N ILE A 230 7.75 10.25 15.42
CA ILE A 230 8.15 9.00 14.78
C ILE A 230 8.50 9.21 13.31
N ILE A 231 7.65 9.91 12.56
CA ILE A 231 7.84 10.14 11.12
C ILE A 231 9.13 10.93 10.89
N ILE A 232 9.32 12.04 11.60
CA ILE A 232 10.47 12.92 11.44
C ILE A 232 11.77 12.18 11.82
N LYS A 233 11.81 11.53 12.98
CA LYS A 233 12.99 10.78 13.42
C LYS A 233 13.34 9.62 12.49
N SER A 234 12.35 8.93 11.93
CA SER A 234 12.58 7.84 10.96
C SER A 234 13.22 8.35 9.67
N ILE A 235 12.78 9.51 9.18
CA ILE A 235 13.36 10.14 7.98
C ILE A 235 14.77 10.66 8.30
N LEU A 236 14.98 11.30 9.46
CA LEU A 236 16.31 11.76 9.87
C LEU A 236 17.31 10.60 10.02
N ALA A 237 16.89 9.46 10.59
CA ALA A 237 17.72 8.27 10.76
C ALA A 237 18.23 7.69 9.42
N THR A 238 17.52 7.94 8.32
CA THR A 238 17.79 7.31 7.00
C THR A 238 18.26 8.31 5.94
N ALA A 239 18.16 9.61 6.22
CA ALA A 239 18.42 10.68 5.27
C ALA A 239 19.86 10.75 4.78
N SER A 240 20.87 10.39 5.59
CA SER A 240 22.28 10.49 5.19
C SER A 240 22.61 9.66 3.93
N GLY A 241 22.09 8.42 3.87
CA GLY A 241 22.24 7.54 2.71
C GLY A 241 21.53 8.07 1.47
N ILE A 242 20.35 8.67 1.65
CA ILE A 242 19.53 9.25 0.58
C ILE A 242 20.19 10.53 0.03
N VAL A 243 20.64 11.45 0.89
CA VAL A 243 21.37 12.68 0.52
C VAL A 243 22.64 12.34 -0.26
N SER A 244 23.40 11.32 0.18
CA SER A 244 24.55 10.82 -0.57
C SER A 244 24.16 10.32 -1.97
N GLY A 245 23.05 9.58 -2.08
CA GLY A 245 22.50 9.14 -3.36
C GLY A 245 22.09 10.29 -4.26
N ILE A 246 21.44 11.32 -3.72
CA ILE A 246 21.03 12.53 -4.46
C ILE A 246 22.26 13.23 -5.02
N LYS A 247 23.27 13.52 -4.18
CA LYS A 247 24.51 14.19 -4.59
C LYS A 247 25.29 13.40 -5.65
N GLN A 248 25.20 12.07 -5.62
CA GLN A 248 25.91 11.20 -6.56
C GLN A 248 25.19 11.02 -7.91
N PHE A 249 23.85 10.94 -7.92
CA PHE A 249 23.10 10.49 -9.09
C PHE A 249 22.15 11.53 -9.68
N VAL A 250 21.81 12.60 -8.95
CA VAL A 250 20.77 13.55 -9.34
C VAL A 250 21.37 14.93 -9.57
N LYS A 251 21.28 15.43 -10.80
CA LYS A 251 21.80 16.76 -11.17
C LYS A 251 20.95 17.90 -10.60
N TYR A 252 19.64 17.70 -10.50
CA TYR A 252 18.68 18.67 -9.99
C TYR A 252 17.90 18.03 -8.82
N PRO A 253 18.29 18.25 -7.55
CA PRO A 253 17.66 17.59 -6.40
C PRO A 253 16.14 17.79 -6.32
N GLU A 254 15.65 18.96 -6.74
CA GLU A 254 14.21 19.27 -6.82
C GLU A 254 13.44 18.39 -7.82
N ALA A 255 14.11 17.63 -8.69
CA ALA A 255 13.45 16.73 -9.63
C ALA A 255 12.83 15.51 -8.95
N CYS A 256 13.31 15.14 -7.76
CA CYS A 256 12.81 13.98 -7.03
C CYS A 256 11.80 14.40 -5.95
N PHE A 257 10.76 13.61 -5.76
CA PHE A 257 9.84 13.68 -4.63
C PHE A 257 9.42 12.25 -4.27
N GLU A 258 8.85 12.01 -3.10
CA GLU A 258 8.42 10.67 -2.73
C GLU A 258 7.20 10.69 -1.81
N LEU A 259 6.31 9.72 -2.01
CA LEU A 259 5.14 9.48 -1.19
C LEU A 259 5.30 8.14 -0.47
N PHE A 260 5.58 8.19 0.83
CA PHE A 260 5.70 7.02 1.68
C PHE A 260 4.36 6.65 2.32
N GLY A 261 4.14 5.35 2.51
CA GLY A 261 3.09 4.83 3.38
C GLY A 261 3.66 4.35 4.71
N PHE A 262 3.45 5.09 5.80
CA PHE A 262 3.86 4.68 7.13
C PHE A 262 2.81 3.76 7.75
N ASP A 263 3.24 2.62 8.28
CA ASP A 263 2.39 1.68 9.01
C ASP A 263 2.72 1.81 10.51
N ILE A 264 1.77 2.35 11.28
CA ILE A 264 1.91 2.60 12.72
C ILE A 264 0.88 1.77 13.49
N LEU A 265 1.31 1.11 14.56
CA LEU A 265 0.43 0.46 15.53
C LEU A 265 0.36 1.31 16.79
N ILE A 266 -0.83 1.51 17.35
CA ILE A 266 -1.00 2.15 18.66
C ILE A 266 -1.22 1.04 19.69
N ASP A 267 -0.54 1.12 20.83
CA ASP A 267 -0.78 0.21 21.96
C ASP A 267 -1.86 0.72 22.93
N ASP A 268 -2.23 -0.09 23.90
CA ASP A 268 -3.24 0.21 24.92
C ASP A 268 -2.88 1.42 25.81
N THR A 269 -1.62 1.86 25.82
CA THR A 269 -1.15 3.08 26.51
C THR A 269 -1.10 4.32 25.60
N LEU A 270 -1.64 4.23 24.38
CA LEU A 270 -1.55 5.26 23.34
C LEU A 270 -0.12 5.63 22.97
N LYS A 271 0.81 4.67 23.06
CA LYS A 271 2.14 4.80 22.48
C LYS A 271 2.10 4.29 21.03
N PRO A 272 2.44 5.13 20.03
CA PRO A 272 2.56 4.69 18.66
C PRO A 272 3.89 3.97 18.42
N TRP A 273 3.85 2.94 17.57
CA TRP A 273 4.97 2.09 17.19
C TRP A 273 5.07 2.00 15.66
N LEU A 274 6.24 2.27 15.12
CA LEU A 274 6.52 2.11 13.70
C LEU A 274 6.67 0.63 13.34
N LEU A 275 5.84 0.13 12.43
CA LEU A 275 5.89 -1.26 11.95
C LEU A 275 6.72 -1.41 10.66
N GLU A 276 6.51 -0.51 9.69
CA GLU A 276 7.21 -0.46 8.42
C GLU A 276 6.94 0.87 7.68
N VAL A 277 7.77 1.17 6.68
CA VAL A 277 7.54 2.25 5.71
C VAL A 277 7.48 1.66 4.30
N ASN A 278 6.41 1.95 3.56
CA ASN A 278 6.17 1.44 2.23
C ASN A 278 6.58 2.45 1.16
N LEU A 279 7.44 2.04 0.21
CA LEU A 279 7.92 2.85 -0.92
C LEU A 279 6.78 3.32 -1.82
N THR A 280 5.89 2.39 -2.17
CA THR A 280 4.74 2.64 -3.02
C THR A 280 3.50 2.16 -2.27
N PRO A 281 2.88 3.01 -1.43
CA PRO A 281 1.64 2.64 -0.76
C PRO A 281 0.59 2.25 -1.81
N SER A 282 -0.24 1.25 -1.51
CA SER A 282 -1.25 0.80 -2.45
C SER A 282 -2.24 1.93 -2.75
N LEU A 283 -2.30 2.33 -4.01
CA LEU A 283 -3.27 3.28 -4.56
C LEU A 283 -4.50 2.58 -5.18
N GLY A 284 -4.64 1.27 -4.98
CA GLY A 284 -5.81 0.52 -5.42
C GLY A 284 -7.07 1.05 -4.75
N CYS A 285 -8.12 1.26 -5.54
CA CYS A 285 -9.38 1.86 -5.09
C CYS A 285 -10.48 0.80 -5.02
N ASP A 286 -10.38 -0.07 -4.01
CA ASP A 286 -11.30 -1.20 -3.89
C ASP A 286 -12.61 -0.79 -3.23
N SER A 287 -12.65 0.28 -2.43
CA SER A 287 -13.87 0.84 -1.81
C SER A 287 -14.10 2.30 -2.20
N PRO A 288 -15.35 2.80 -2.12
CA PRO A 288 -15.65 4.23 -2.37
C PRO A 288 -14.83 5.18 -1.48
N LEU A 289 -14.58 4.79 -0.22
CA LEU A 289 -13.69 5.51 0.68
C LEU A 289 -12.25 5.61 0.14
N ASP A 290 -11.72 4.50 -0.42
CA ASP A 290 -10.39 4.51 -1.04
C ASP A 290 -10.34 5.50 -2.20
N VAL A 291 -11.38 5.53 -3.05
CA VAL A 291 -11.45 6.45 -4.20
C VAL A 291 -11.36 7.89 -3.69
N ARG A 292 -12.23 8.28 -2.76
CA ARG A 292 -12.32 9.64 -2.23
C ARG A 292 -11.01 10.11 -1.61
N LEU A 293 -10.42 9.31 -0.72
CA LEU A 293 -9.18 9.67 -0.03
C LEU A 293 -7.99 9.69 -0.99
N LYS A 294 -7.79 8.62 -1.78
CA LYS A 294 -6.58 8.47 -2.61
C LYS A 294 -6.59 9.41 -3.82
N SER A 295 -7.76 9.72 -4.40
CA SER A 295 -7.82 10.71 -5.49
C SER A 295 -7.43 12.10 -5.00
N ALA A 296 -7.92 12.51 -3.82
CA ALA A 296 -7.56 13.78 -3.21
C ALA A 296 -6.07 13.82 -2.86
N LEU A 297 -5.57 12.77 -2.21
CA LEU A 297 -4.15 12.61 -1.87
C LEU A 297 -3.23 12.80 -3.08
N ILE A 298 -3.52 12.14 -4.20
CA ILE A 298 -2.68 12.23 -5.40
C ILE A 298 -2.82 13.59 -6.07
N ALA A 299 -4.01 14.17 -6.14
CA ALA A 299 -4.21 15.53 -6.66
C ALA A 299 -3.43 16.57 -5.84
N ASP A 300 -3.51 16.49 -4.52
CA ASP A 300 -2.78 17.36 -3.61
C ASP A 300 -1.28 17.14 -3.70
N LEU A 301 -0.81 15.90 -3.85
CA LEU A 301 0.61 15.59 -3.98
C LEU A 301 1.20 16.20 -5.26
N LEU A 302 0.53 16.02 -6.39
CA LEU A 302 0.98 16.59 -7.67
C LEU A 302 0.96 18.12 -7.63
N THR A 303 -0.03 18.70 -6.94
CA THR A 303 -0.09 20.14 -6.69
C THR A 303 1.04 20.61 -5.78
N LEU A 304 1.28 19.93 -4.65
CA LEU A 304 2.36 20.19 -3.70
C LEU A 304 3.74 20.15 -4.39
N VAL A 305 4.01 19.15 -5.22
CA VAL A 305 5.28 19.01 -5.97
C VAL A 305 5.40 20.07 -7.08
N GLY A 306 4.28 20.47 -7.67
CA GLY A 306 4.19 21.50 -8.70
C GLY A 306 4.77 21.03 -10.01
N ILE A 307 4.10 20.03 -10.58
CA ILE A 307 4.48 19.47 -11.87
C ILE A 307 4.42 20.60 -12.92
N PRO A 308 5.54 20.92 -13.59
CA PRO A 308 5.56 21.99 -14.57
C PRO A 308 4.86 21.53 -15.85
N ALA A 309 3.82 22.26 -16.27
CA ALA A 309 3.13 22.05 -17.55
C ALA A 309 3.92 22.70 -18.69
N ILE A 310 5.06 22.09 -19.07
CA ILE A 310 5.89 22.54 -20.19
C ILE A 310 5.53 21.74 -21.44
N ASP A 311 5.00 22.47 -22.43
CA ASP A 311 4.70 21.97 -23.77
C ASP A 311 5.97 21.39 -24.42
N PRO A 312 5.95 20.14 -24.92
CA PRO A 312 7.05 19.55 -25.70
C PRO A 312 7.61 20.46 -26.79
N MET A 313 6.76 21.25 -27.47
CA MET A 313 7.17 22.15 -28.55
C MET A 313 7.94 23.39 -28.06
N LEU A 314 7.78 23.75 -26.79
CA LEU A 314 8.46 24.87 -26.15
C LEU A 314 9.69 24.43 -25.35
N ARG A 315 10.04 23.13 -25.37
CA ARG A 315 11.25 22.62 -24.73
C ARG A 315 12.46 23.14 -25.50
N PRO A 316 13.51 23.64 -24.81
CA PRO A 316 14.75 23.99 -25.47
C PRO A 316 15.26 22.76 -26.24
N GLN A 317 15.36 22.87 -27.57
CA GLN A 317 15.95 21.81 -28.38
C GLN A 317 17.39 21.61 -27.89
N SER A 318 17.70 20.39 -27.46
CA SER A 318 19.01 20.03 -26.94
C SER A 318 20.03 19.99 -28.08
N THR A 319 20.52 21.16 -28.48
CA THR A 319 21.74 21.27 -29.29
C THR A 319 22.64 22.33 -28.65
N HIS A 320 23.76 21.84 -28.14
CA HIS A 320 24.89 22.56 -27.54
C HIS A 320 24.76 23.04 -26.09
N LEU A 321 25.52 22.33 -25.24
CA LEU A 321 26.14 22.84 -24.02
C LEU A 321 26.88 24.14 -24.36
N ASN A 322 26.26 25.29 -24.12
CA ASN A 322 27.00 26.52 -23.89
C ASN A 322 26.36 27.33 -22.77
N ARG A 323 27.19 27.54 -21.75
CA ARG A 323 27.01 28.36 -20.57
C ARG A 323 26.56 29.76 -20.97
N SER A 324 25.25 29.99 -21.00
CA SER A 324 24.68 31.33 -20.99
C SER A 324 23.48 31.35 -20.05
N THR A 325 23.55 32.28 -19.12
CA THR A 325 22.57 32.60 -18.09
C THR A 325 21.20 32.90 -18.70
N VAL A 326 20.35 31.88 -18.85
CA VAL A 326 18.93 32.09 -19.13
C VAL A 326 18.20 32.29 -17.81
N THR A 327 17.85 33.53 -17.55
CA THR A 327 16.90 33.98 -16.54
C THR A 327 15.52 33.37 -16.84
N SER A 328 15.21 32.21 -16.28
CA SER A 328 13.89 31.56 -16.39
C SER A 328 12.76 32.28 -15.61
N THR A 329 12.93 33.55 -15.26
CA THR A 329 11.95 34.33 -14.48
C THR A 329 10.89 35.06 -15.30
N LYS A 330 10.82 34.88 -16.63
CA LYS A 330 9.73 35.49 -17.41
C LYS A 330 8.67 34.45 -17.77
N ARG A 331 7.60 34.47 -16.96
CA ARG A 331 6.23 33.95 -17.20
C ARG A 331 5.92 32.49 -16.87
N ILE A 332 6.09 32.09 -15.60
CA ILE A 332 5.23 31.03 -15.00
C ILE A 332 3.81 31.57 -14.70
N VAL A 333 3.60 32.88 -14.76
CA VAL A 333 2.29 33.52 -14.54
C VAL A 333 1.29 33.33 -15.70
N ASN A 334 1.74 32.93 -16.91
CA ASN A 334 0.89 32.87 -18.10
C ASN A 334 0.68 31.47 -18.70
N CYS A 335 1.22 30.41 -18.11
CA CYS A 335 0.74 29.07 -18.44
C CYS A 335 -0.67 28.96 -17.85
N ARG A 336 -1.69 28.76 -18.69
CA ARG A 336 -3.11 28.65 -18.28
C ARG A 336 -3.21 27.84 -16.98
N ARG A 337 -3.40 28.53 -15.85
CA ARG A 337 -3.90 27.89 -14.64
C ARG A 337 -5.21 27.24 -15.03
N VAL A 338 -5.35 25.95 -14.78
CA VAL A 338 -6.65 25.28 -14.78
C VAL A 338 -7.57 26.06 -13.84
N HIS A 339 -8.76 26.43 -14.34
CA HIS A 339 -9.73 27.37 -13.75
C HIS A 339 -10.24 27.00 -12.33
N SER A 340 -9.81 25.89 -11.74
CA SER A 340 -10.26 25.44 -10.42
C SER A 340 -9.71 26.25 -9.23
N ALA A 341 -8.84 27.24 -9.46
CA ALA A 341 -8.19 28.05 -8.42
C ALA A 341 -8.61 29.54 -8.41
N GLU A 342 -9.79 29.87 -8.93
CA GLU A 342 -10.32 31.25 -8.97
C GLU A 342 -11.11 31.62 -7.69
N THR A 343 -10.45 31.71 -6.54
CA THR A 343 -11.02 32.40 -5.37
C THR A 343 -9.97 33.16 -4.56
N LEU A 344 -9.06 33.90 -5.20
CA LEU A 344 -8.20 34.85 -4.48
C LEU A 344 -8.08 36.18 -5.23
N SER A 345 -8.77 37.20 -4.71
CA SER A 345 -8.75 38.57 -5.20
C SER A 345 -7.34 39.15 -5.17
N GLN A 346 -6.74 39.38 -6.34
CA GLN A 346 -5.42 40.00 -6.46
C GLN A 346 -5.53 41.53 -6.28
N ARG A 347 -5.15 42.02 -5.10
CA ARG A 347 -4.89 43.45 -4.87
C ARG A 347 -3.54 43.81 -5.54
N LYS A 348 -3.58 44.51 -6.68
CA LYS A 348 -2.38 44.99 -7.39
C LYS A 348 -1.62 46.00 -6.52
N LYS A 349 -0.37 45.68 -6.12
CA LYS A 349 0.62 46.68 -5.68
C LYS A 349 1.57 46.97 -6.85
N ASN A 350 1.60 48.23 -7.29
CA ASN A 350 2.62 48.74 -8.19
C ASN A 350 3.93 48.88 -7.41
N VAL A 351 5.02 48.29 -7.90
CA VAL A 351 6.38 48.50 -7.35
C VAL A 351 7.25 49.13 -8.41
N SER A 352 7.72 50.33 -8.08
CA SER A 352 8.76 51.10 -8.76
C SER A 352 10.10 50.36 -8.76
N LYS A 353 10.80 50.38 -9.91
CA LYS A 353 12.16 49.87 -10.05
C LYS A 353 13.14 50.71 -9.23
N GLY A 354 13.78 50.10 -8.23
CA GLY A 354 14.95 50.64 -7.56
C GLY A 354 15.39 49.81 -6.36
N SER A 355 16.71 49.65 -6.23
CA SER A 355 17.48 49.33 -5.01
C SER A 355 17.89 47.87 -4.74
N ILE A 356 19.21 47.64 -4.92
CA ILE A 356 20.17 46.94 -4.04
C ILE A 356 19.63 45.74 -3.25
N ASN A 357 20.14 44.54 -3.58
CA ASN A 357 19.81 43.26 -2.97
C ASN A 357 20.08 43.24 -1.45
N LYS A 358 19.01 43.39 -0.64
CA LYS A 358 19.05 43.38 0.83
C LYS A 358 19.28 42.00 1.50
N SER A 359 19.33 40.88 0.75
CA SER A 359 19.23 39.55 1.38
C SER A 359 20.55 38.80 1.64
N GLY A 360 21.70 39.19 1.10
CA GLY A 360 22.97 38.45 1.25
C GLY A 360 23.00 37.01 0.67
N LEU A 361 21.84 36.43 0.33
CA LEU A 361 21.67 35.09 -0.23
C LEU A 361 22.10 34.98 -1.70
N THR A 362 22.64 33.82 -2.09
CA THR A 362 22.90 33.46 -3.48
C THR A 362 21.60 33.24 -4.27
N THR A 363 21.68 33.25 -5.60
CA THR A 363 20.53 32.97 -6.48
C THR A 363 19.93 31.58 -6.23
N GLU A 364 20.75 30.59 -5.89
CA GLU A 364 20.29 29.24 -5.54
C GLU A 364 19.52 29.23 -4.22
N GLN A 365 20.06 29.88 -3.20
CA GLN A 365 19.41 30.01 -1.89
C GLN A 365 18.07 30.74 -1.99
N GLN A 366 17.99 31.79 -2.81
CA GLN A 366 16.73 32.48 -3.10
C GLN A 366 15.69 31.55 -3.75
N ARG A 367 16.12 30.67 -4.67
CA ARG A 367 15.23 29.68 -5.30
C ARG A 367 14.73 28.65 -4.29
N ILE A 368 15.60 28.14 -3.42
CA ILE A 368 15.23 27.20 -2.36
C ILE A 368 14.14 27.79 -1.47
N VAL A 369 14.34 29.03 -0.99
CA VAL A 369 13.35 29.72 -0.13
C VAL A 369 12.04 29.97 -0.88
N ALA A 370 12.11 30.44 -2.13
CA ALA A 370 10.92 30.68 -2.95
C ALA A 370 10.14 29.38 -3.23
N SER A 371 10.85 28.29 -3.52
CA SER A 371 10.27 26.96 -3.75
C SER A 371 9.57 26.44 -2.49
N ALA A 372 10.22 26.52 -1.32
CA ALA A 372 9.64 26.09 -0.06
C ALA A 372 8.38 26.90 0.33
N LYS A 373 8.37 28.22 0.07
CA LYS A 373 7.19 29.07 0.28
C LYS A 373 6.05 28.70 -0.67
N ALA A 374 6.35 28.54 -1.96
CA ALA A 374 5.37 28.15 -2.96
C ALA A 374 4.76 26.77 -2.68
N GLN A 375 5.58 25.79 -2.27
CA GLN A 375 5.09 24.47 -1.84
C GLN A 375 4.14 24.58 -0.65
N PHE A 376 4.48 25.39 0.35
CA PHE A 376 3.63 25.62 1.52
C PHE A 376 2.27 26.23 1.14
N GLU A 377 2.24 27.20 0.23
CA GLU A 377 0.99 27.86 -0.20
C GLU A 377 0.03 26.91 -0.95
N ARG A 378 0.57 25.92 -1.68
CA ARG A 378 -0.21 25.03 -2.55
C ARG A 378 -0.27 23.57 -2.08
N ARG A 379 -0.01 23.34 -0.78
CA ARG A 379 0.10 22.01 -0.18
C ARG A 379 -1.20 21.20 -0.12
N GLY A 380 -2.37 21.82 -0.30
CA GLY A 380 -3.65 21.13 -0.17
C GLY A 380 -3.82 20.52 1.23
N GLY A 381 -4.25 19.26 1.30
CA GLY A 381 -4.38 18.50 2.55
C GLY A 381 -3.06 18.07 3.20
N PHE A 382 -1.90 18.45 2.66
CA PHE A 382 -0.61 18.18 3.31
C PHE A 382 -0.28 19.21 4.40
N VAL A 383 0.15 18.73 5.56
CA VAL A 383 0.64 19.52 6.68
C VAL A 383 2.17 19.44 6.71
N ARG A 384 2.87 20.60 6.70
CA ARG A 384 4.33 20.63 6.81
C ARG A 384 4.78 20.39 8.25
N ILE A 385 5.21 19.16 8.55
CA ILE A 385 5.67 18.77 9.89
C ILE A 385 7.16 19.10 10.11
N PHE A 386 7.94 19.24 9.02
CA PHE A 386 9.32 19.76 9.08
C PHE A 386 9.66 20.56 7.80
N PRO A 387 10.29 21.74 7.90
CA PRO A 387 10.59 22.49 9.11
C PRO A 387 9.38 23.33 9.58
N SER A 388 9.29 23.47 10.89
CA SER A 388 8.44 24.40 11.65
C SER A 388 9.26 24.92 12.83
N PRO A 389 8.87 26.03 13.50
CA PRO A 389 9.60 26.52 14.67
C PRO A 389 9.77 25.44 15.74
N LYS A 390 8.68 24.71 16.04
CA LYS A 390 8.69 23.66 17.05
C LYS A 390 9.53 22.44 16.64
N SER A 391 9.37 21.98 15.39
CA SER A 391 10.16 20.85 14.90
C SER A 391 11.66 21.21 14.79
N TRP A 392 12.00 22.46 14.48
CA TRP A 392 13.39 22.90 14.42
C TRP A 392 14.05 22.86 15.81
N GLU A 393 13.37 23.39 16.82
CA GLU A 393 13.80 23.32 18.22
C GLU A 393 14.09 21.87 18.64
N MET A 394 13.19 20.94 18.33
CA MET A 394 13.31 19.54 18.76
C MET A 394 14.35 18.76 17.96
N TYR A 395 14.46 18.99 16.65
CA TYR A 395 15.18 18.09 15.75
C TYR A 395 16.47 18.65 15.14
N SER A 396 16.77 19.94 15.28
CA SER A 396 18.00 20.53 14.77
C SER A 396 19.27 19.85 15.32
N GLN A 397 19.21 19.33 16.55
CA GLN A 397 20.29 18.53 17.18
C GLN A 397 20.64 17.20 16.46
N TYR A 398 19.80 16.75 15.54
CA TYR A 398 20.06 15.58 14.70
C TYR A 398 20.71 15.94 13.36
N LEU A 399 20.86 17.24 13.06
CA LEU A 399 21.51 17.75 11.86
C LEU A 399 22.97 18.12 12.16
N ASP A 400 23.86 17.89 11.21
CA ASP A 400 25.23 18.37 11.29
C ASP A 400 25.24 19.91 11.25
N PRO A 401 25.89 20.60 12.21
CA PRO A 401 25.86 22.07 12.28
C PRO A 401 26.43 22.75 11.03
N THR A 402 27.41 22.12 10.38
CA THR A 402 28.13 22.71 9.24
C THR A 402 27.39 22.46 7.93
N THR A 403 27.03 21.20 7.68
CA THR A 403 26.47 20.75 6.41
C THR A 403 24.93 20.73 6.40
N GLY A 404 24.29 20.70 7.56
CA GLY A 404 22.84 20.53 7.69
C GLY A 404 22.33 19.13 7.36
N ILE A 405 23.21 18.16 7.09
CA ILE A 405 22.82 16.79 6.72
C ILE A 405 22.51 16.00 8.00
N PRO A 406 21.42 15.21 8.05
CA PRO A 406 21.11 14.39 9.22
C PRO A 406 22.23 13.40 9.58
N MET A 407 22.59 13.34 10.86
CA MET A 407 23.68 12.54 11.40
C MET A 407 23.14 11.25 12.02
N VAL A 408 23.68 10.11 11.58
CA VAL A 408 23.39 8.79 12.18
C VAL A 408 24.49 8.39 13.17
N SER A 409 25.72 8.86 12.94
CA SER A 409 26.88 8.73 13.83
C SER A 409 27.47 10.10 14.13
N ASP A 410 28.03 10.26 15.33
CA ASP A 410 28.76 11.46 15.73
C ASP A 410 29.93 11.71 14.75
N PRO A 411 30.01 12.86 14.06
CA PRO A 411 31.08 13.12 13.10
C PRO A 411 32.45 13.38 13.75
N LEU A 412 32.53 13.62 15.06
CA LEU A 412 33.71 14.20 15.70
C LEU A 412 34.13 13.50 17.00
N GLY A 413 34.86 12.38 16.86
CA GLY A 413 36.00 12.15 17.76
C GLY A 413 37.08 13.23 17.54
N PRO A 414 38.00 13.48 18.50
CA PRO A 414 38.83 14.68 18.51
C PRO A 414 39.79 14.72 17.32
N GLY A 415 39.53 15.65 16.40
CA GLY A 415 40.49 16.08 15.38
C GLY A 415 40.35 15.40 14.02
N ARG A 416 39.53 16.00 13.15
CA ARG A 416 39.88 16.40 11.77
C ARG A 416 38.62 16.88 11.03
N VAL A 417 38.60 18.16 10.69
CA VAL A 417 37.55 18.77 9.84
C VAL A 417 38.08 18.87 8.40
N PRO A 418 37.46 18.25 7.39
CA PRO A 418 37.75 18.59 6.01
C PRO A 418 37.16 19.98 5.71
N HIS A 419 38.04 20.93 5.39
CA HIS A 419 37.65 22.25 4.88
C HIS A 419 37.05 22.13 3.48
N GLN A 420 35.73 22.05 3.38
CA GLN A 420 34.98 22.53 2.23
C GLN A 420 33.65 23.09 2.75
N ILE A 421 33.44 24.39 2.53
CA ILE A 421 32.23 25.11 2.95
C ILE A 421 31.03 24.48 2.25
N ASN A 422 30.31 23.59 2.94
CA ASN A 422 28.95 23.21 2.59
C ASN A 422 28.03 24.18 3.31
N THR A 423 27.13 24.84 2.58
CA THR A 423 26.11 25.69 3.16
C THR A 423 25.06 24.83 3.85
N ASN A 424 24.77 25.10 5.12
CA ASN A 424 23.69 24.45 5.85
C ASN A 424 22.33 24.97 5.33
N HIS A 425 21.79 24.34 4.28
CA HIS A 425 20.52 24.77 3.69
C HIS A 425 19.33 24.63 4.63
N ASN A 426 19.37 23.67 5.55
CA ASN A 426 18.33 23.47 6.55
C ASN A 426 18.23 24.70 7.48
N LEU A 427 19.36 25.13 8.05
CA LEU A 427 19.42 26.30 8.93
C LEU A 427 19.05 27.58 8.18
N MET A 428 19.65 27.76 6.99
CA MET A 428 19.34 28.90 6.13
C MET A 428 17.84 28.96 5.82
N LEU A 429 17.22 27.84 5.44
CA LEU A 429 15.79 27.84 5.13
C LEU A 429 14.95 28.17 6.37
N HIS A 430 15.29 27.61 7.53
CA HIS A 430 14.59 27.90 8.78
C HIS A 430 14.60 29.39 9.13
N GLU A 431 15.77 30.05 9.10
CA GLU A 431 15.91 31.48 9.41
C GLU A 431 15.13 32.37 8.44
N GLN A 432 15.05 31.98 7.16
CA GLN A 432 14.34 32.74 6.12
C GLN A 432 12.81 32.53 6.16
N LEU A 433 12.36 31.38 6.68
CA LEU A 433 10.93 31.10 6.87
C LEU A 433 10.41 31.69 8.19
N PHE A 434 11.24 31.73 9.24
CA PHE A 434 10.83 32.08 10.61
C PHE A 434 11.74 33.13 11.27
N PRO A 435 11.91 34.34 10.69
CA PRO A 435 12.84 35.35 11.17
C PRO A 435 12.55 35.90 12.59
N ALA A 436 11.30 35.76 13.07
CA ALA A 436 10.91 36.15 14.42
C ALA A 436 11.31 35.12 15.49
N ALA A 437 11.32 33.83 15.16
CA ALA A 437 11.70 32.76 16.09
C ALA A 437 13.18 32.82 16.48
N SER A 438 14.05 33.31 15.58
CA SER A 438 15.49 33.44 15.84
C SER A 438 15.87 34.59 16.80
N ARG A 439 14.93 35.44 17.23
CA ARG A 439 15.22 36.66 18.03
C ARG A 439 14.70 36.66 19.46
N THR A 440 13.89 35.69 19.88
CA THR A 440 13.28 35.67 21.20
C THR A 440 13.33 34.27 21.79
N THR A 441 14.19 34.07 22.78
CA THR A 441 14.30 32.82 23.54
C THR A 441 13.18 32.60 24.55
N ASP A 442 12.30 33.59 24.79
CA ASP A 442 11.35 33.53 25.93
C ASP A 442 9.90 33.92 25.60
N PHE A 443 9.46 33.81 24.35
CA PHE A 443 8.05 33.99 23.99
C PHE A 443 7.55 32.91 23.05
N ILE A 444 6.48 32.23 23.46
CA ILE A 444 5.67 31.36 22.60
C ILE A 444 5.12 32.25 21.48
N ILE A 445 5.70 32.18 20.29
CA ILE A 445 5.13 32.80 19.10
C ILE A 445 3.79 32.08 18.88
N PRO A 446 2.64 32.78 18.97
CA PRO A 446 1.37 32.18 18.59
C PRO A 446 1.55 31.74 17.15
N GLU A 447 1.40 30.45 16.90
CA GLU A 447 1.43 29.81 15.60
C GLU A 447 0.84 30.79 14.58
N VAL A 448 1.74 31.43 13.79
CA VAL A 448 1.36 32.57 12.96
C VAL A 448 0.14 32.14 12.17
N THR A 449 -0.97 32.82 12.44
CA THR A 449 -2.32 32.63 11.93
C THR A 449 -2.35 32.53 10.40
N LEU A 450 -1.90 31.39 9.88
CA LEU A 450 -1.96 30.96 8.49
C LEU A 450 -2.78 29.67 8.36
N ASP A 451 -3.38 29.25 9.46
CA ASP A 451 -4.38 28.22 9.53
C ASP A 451 -5.40 28.64 10.58
N ARG A 452 -6.66 28.83 10.17
CA ARG A 452 -7.74 29.19 11.10
C ARG A 452 -8.14 28.03 12.03
N LEU A 453 -7.40 26.92 11.97
CA LEU A 453 -7.53 25.74 12.81
C LEU A 453 -6.14 25.32 13.28
N SER A 454 -6.00 24.89 14.53
CA SER A 454 -4.75 24.28 14.97
C SER A 454 -4.43 23.09 14.06
N ARG A 455 -3.15 22.81 13.82
CA ARG A 455 -2.72 21.65 13.01
C ARG A 455 -3.47 20.36 13.37
N TYR A 456 -3.74 20.15 14.65
CA TYR A 456 -4.38 18.96 15.19
C TYR A 456 -5.88 18.91 14.92
N GLU A 457 -6.56 20.06 14.88
CA GLU A 457 -7.96 20.15 14.44
C GLU A 457 -8.13 19.71 12.98
N ARG A 458 -7.10 19.86 12.14
CA ARG A 458 -7.14 19.35 10.75
C ARG A 458 -7.18 17.82 10.71
N TYR A 459 -6.43 17.14 11.58
CA TYR A 459 -6.42 15.66 11.63
C TYR A 459 -7.75 15.08 12.09
N GLU A 460 -8.54 15.83 12.86
CA GLU A 460 -9.83 15.38 13.39
C GLU A 460 -11.04 15.85 12.59
N ARG A 461 -10.82 16.73 11.60
CA ARG A 461 -11.88 17.24 10.77
C ARG A 461 -12.49 16.08 9.98
N ALA A 462 -13.77 15.83 10.22
CA ALA A 462 -14.56 14.95 9.36
C ALA A 462 -14.44 15.43 7.91
N LEU A 463 -14.35 14.49 6.96
CA LEU A 463 -14.19 14.86 5.56
C LEU A 463 -15.40 15.70 5.14
N VAL A 464 -15.16 16.99 4.86
CA VAL A 464 -16.21 17.93 4.47
C VAL A 464 -17.04 17.30 3.35
N LYS A 465 -18.38 17.32 3.48
CA LYS A 465 -19.29 16.99 2.38
C LYS A 465 -18.98 17.94 1.21
N GLY A 466 -18.12 17.54 0.29
CA GLY A 466 -17.68 18.47 -0.75
C GLY A 466 -16.53 18.03 -1.65
N HIS A 467 -16.86 17.26 -2.68
CA HIS A 467 -16.61 17.63 -4.08
C HIS A 467 -17.60 16.85 -4.96
N LYS A 468 -18.79 17.43 -5.20
CA LYS A 468 -19.56 17.10 -6.40
C LYS A 468 -18.79 17.65 -7.60
N GLN A 469 -17.74 16.95 -8.03
CA GLN A 469 -17.16 17.15 -9.36
C GLN A 469 -17.29 15.85 -10.14
N SER A 470 -18.42 15.78 -10.84
CA SER A 470 -18.47 15.40 -12.25
C SER A 470 -17.84 14.04 -12.61
N LEU A 471 -18.35 12.97 -12.01
CA LEU A 471 -18.57 11.71 -12.75
C LEU A 471 -20.04 11.27 -12.68
N ASP A 472 -20.95 12.20 -12.40
CA ASP A 472 -22.38 11.97 -12.59
C ASP A 472 -22.71 12.23 -14.07
N ARG A 473 -22.29 11.29 -14.94
CA ARG A 473 -23.12 10.96 -16.10
C ARG A 473 -24.08 9.92 -15.60
N GLY A 474 -25.29 10.39 -15.29
CA GLY A 474 -26.36 9.55 -14.79
C GLY A 474 -26.51 8.30 -15.63
N SER A 475 -26.70 7.18 -14.96
CA SER A 475 -27.84 6.33 -15.23
C SER A 475 -27.97 5.29 -14.12
N SER A 476 -29.18 5.24 -13.57
CA SER A 476 -29.88 4.05 -13.10
C SER A 476 -29.30 3.29 -11.89
N LYS A 477 -29.81 3.69 -10.71
CA LYS A 477 -30.30 2.77 -9.67
C LYS A 477 -31.58 2.01 -10.10
N GLU A 478 -31.77 1.83 -11.40
CA GLU A 478 -32.83 0.99 -11.93
C GLU A 478 -32.20 -0.36 -12.27
N ASN A 479 -32.69 -1.40 -11.59
CA ASN A 479 -32.77 -2.76 -12.12
C ASN A 479 -31.50 -3.66 -12.02
N MET A 480 -30.96 -3.81 -10.79
CA MET A 480 -29.90 -4.78 -10.43
C MET A 480 -30.25 -6.24 -10.81
N ASP A 481 -31.51 -6.65 -10.69
CA ASP A 481 -31.93 -8.02 -11.02
C ASP A 481 -31.89 -8.32 -12.53
N THR A 482 -32.23 -7.34 -13.38
CA THR A 482 -32.12 -7.47 -14.84
C THR A 482 -30.67 -7.54 -15.33
N ASP A 483 -29.73 -6.87 -14.67
CA ASP A 483 -28.32 -6.92 -15.04
C ASP A 483 -27.63 -8.23 -14.61
N LYS A 484 -28.06 -8.84 -13.49
CA LYS A 484 -27.55 -10.15 -13.02
C LYS A 484 -27.80 -11.26 -14.05
N HIS A 485 -29.04 -11.38 -14.53
CA HIS A 485 -29.40 -12.39 -15.54
C HIS A 485 -28.71 -12.13 -16.88
N LYS A 486 -28.52 -10.86 -17.25
CA LYS A 486 -27.86 -10.45 -18.49
C LYS A 486 -26.40 -10.89 -18.56
N TYR A 487 -25.59 -10.65 -17.52
CA TYR A 487 -24.18 -11.02 -17.54
C TYR A 487 -23.97 -12.53 -17.46
N LYS A 488 -24.79 -13.26 -16.68
CA LYS A 488 -24.77 -14.73 -16.67
C LYS A 488 -25.04 -15.31 -18.06
N SER A 489 -26.13 -14.87 -18.70
CA SER A 489 -26.51 -15.36 -20.04
C SER A 489 -25.42 -15.08 -21.09
N GLN A 490 -24.79 -13.90 -21.04
CA GLN A 490 -23.69 -13.56 -21.96
C GLN A 490 -22.44 -14.42 -21.75
N VAL A 491 -22.07 -14.73 -20.50
CA VAL A 491 -20.93 -15.62 -20.22
C VAL A 491 -21.24 -17.04 -20.67
N VAL A 492 -22.43 -17.56 -20.35
CA VAL A 492 -22.87 -18.91 -20.76
C VAL A 492 -22.90 -19.04 -22.28
N GLN A 493 -23.45 -18.04 -22.99
CA GLN A 493 -23.46 -18.01 -24.45
C GLN A 493 -22.03 -18.01 -25.02
N SER A 494 -21.14 -17.17 -24.48
CA SER A 494 -19.74 -17.10 -24.91
C SER A 494 -19.01 -18.45 -24.74
N MET A 495 -19.31 -19.19 -23.66
CA MET A 495 -18.78 -20.54 -23.42
C MET A 495 -19.33 -21.56 -24.43
N HIS A 496 -20.62 -21.50 -24.76
CA HIS A 496 -21.18 -22.35 -25.81
C HIS A 496 -20.61 -22.06 -27.21
N GLU A 497 -20.22 -20.81 -27.47
CA GLU A 497 -19.53 -20.38 -28.69
C GLU A 497 -18.04 -20.82 -28.73
N GLY A 498 -17.57 -21.54 -27.72
CA GLY A 498 -16.22 -22.12 -27.68
C GLY A 498 -15.17 -21.30 -26.92
N ASN A 499 -15.58 -20.24 -26.21
CA ASN A 499 -14.69 -19.43 -25.38
C ASN A 499 -14.62 -19.97 -23.95
N LYS A 500 -13.52 -20.63 -23.58
CA LYS A 500 -13.36 -21.19 -22.23
C LYS A 500 -12.99 -20.10 -21.21
N LEU A 501 -13.27 -20.34 -19.94
CA LEU A 501 -12.66 -19.52 -18.88
C LEU A 501 -11.14 -19.70 -18.89
N SER A 502 -10.41 -18.60 -18.76
CA SER A 502 -8.98 -18.66 -18.50
C SER A 502 -8.70 -19.35 -17.16
N PRO A 503 -7.49 -19.91 -16.94
CA PRO A 503 -7.13 -20.47 -15.65
C PRO A 503 -7.29 -19.47 -14.49
N GLY A 504 -6.99 -18.18 -14.72
CA GLY A 504 -7.18 -17.13 -13.71
C GLY A 504 -8.66 -16.87 -13.38
N GLU A 505 -9.52 -16.82 -14.40
CA GLU A 505 -10.96 -16.61 -14.22
C GLU A 505 -11.65 -17.79 -13.54
N ALA A 506 -11.35 -19.02 -13.98
CA ALA A 506 -11.88 -20.23 -13.37
C ALA A 506 -11.51 -20.32 -11.89
N ARG A 507 -10.24 -19.97 -11.56
CA ARG A 507 -9.79 -19.90 -10.17
C ARG A 507 -10.49 -18.80 -9.38
N LYS A 508 -10.69 -17.60 -9.95
CA LYS A 508 -11.42 -16.50 -9.28
C LYS A 508 -12.86 -16.90 -8.96
N ALA A 509 -13.56 -17.54 -9.90
CA ALA A 509 -14.91 -18.03 -9.67
C ALA A 509 -14.96 -19.11 -8.59
N PHE A 510 -14.02 -20.07 -8.61
CA PHE A 510 -13.94 -21.11 -7.58
C PHE A 510 -13.62 -20.53 -6.19
N GLY A 511 -12.70 -19.56 -6.11
CA GLY A 511 -12.41 -18.86 -4.86
C GLY A 511 -13.63 -18.12 -4.30
N LEU A 512 -14.40 -17.45 -5.15
CA LEU A 512 -15.65 -16.80 -4.74
C LEU A 512 -16.69 -17.83 -4.27
N TYR A 513 -16.83 -18.96 -4.97
CA TYR A 513 -17.71 -20.07 -4.58
C TYR A 513 -17.33 -20.63 -3.20
N LEU A 514 -16.04 -20.91 -2.97
CA LEU A 514 -15.56 -21.34 -1.65
C LEU A 514 -15.82 -20.29 -0.56
N GLY A 515 -15.80 -18.99 -0.89
CA GLY A 515 -16.20 -17.91 0.01
C GLY A 515 -17.70 -17.93 0.37
N HIS A 516 -18.57 -18.38 -0.53
CA HIS A 516 -19.98 -18.64 -0.22
C HIS A 516 -20.15 -19.87 0.70
N VAL A 517 -19.42 -20.96 0.42
CA VAL A 517 -19.42 -22.16 1.27
C VAL A 517 -18.91 -21.84 2.67
N LEU A 518 -17.83 -21.06 2.78
CA LEU A 518 -17.28 -20.57 4.05
C LEU A 518 -18.33 -19.79 4.86
N ARG A 519 -19.09 -18.92 4.20
CA ARG A 519 -20.20 -18.18 4.82
C ARG A 519 -21.26 -19.11 5.40
N LYS A 520 -21.64 -20.18 4.69
CA LYS A 520 -22.63 -21.17 5.16
C LYS A 520 -22.15 -21.92 6.40
N ILE A 521 -20.92 -22.40 6.41
CA ILE A 521 -20.38 -23.18 7.53
C ILE A 521 -19.97 -22.34 8.75
N SER A 522 -19.87 -21.01 8.59
CA SER A 522 -19.57 -20.09 9.69
C SER A 522 -20.81 -19.66 10.47
N GLN A 523 -22.02 -20.08 10.05
CA GLN A 523 -23.26 -19.71 10.73
C GLN A 523 -23.44 -20.46 12.07
N PRO A 524 -24.16 -19.89 13.05
CA PRO A 524 -24.39 -20.53 14.36
C PRO A 524 -25.07 -21.90 14.30
N ARG A 525 -25.77 -22.21 13.20
CA ARG A 525 -26.44 -23.48 12.93
C ARG A 525 -25.90 -24.11 11.63
N ALA A 526 -24.58 -24.25 11.55
CA ALA A 526 -23.94 -24.89 10.41
C ALA A 526 -24.35 -26.37 10.31
N ASP A 527 -24.65 -26.83 9.10
CA ASP A 527 -24.93 -28.24 8.82
C ASP A 527 -23.64 -29.08 9.00
N PRO A 528 -23.62 -30.07 9.92
CA PRO A 528 -22.47 -30.93 10.13
C PRO A 528 -22.05 -31.71 8.87
N ALA A 529 -23.00 -32.10 8.01
CA ALA A 529 -22.69 -32.82 6.78
C ALA A 529 -21.93 -31.94 5.77
N CYS A 530 -22.32 -30.67 5.68
CA CYS A 530 -21.61 -29.65 4.90
C CYS A 530 -20.17 -29.43 5.42
N CYS A 531 -19.98 -29.40 6.74
CA CYS A 531 -18.66 -29.28 7.34
C CYS A 531 -17.76 -30.50 7.01
N ASP A 532 -18.31 -31.71 7.08
CA ASP A 532 -17.57 -32.94 6.75
C ASP A 532 -17.17 -33.02 5.27
N LEU A 533 -18.02 -32.52 4.38
CA LEU A 533 -17.73 -32.37 2.95
C LEU A 533 -16.56 -31.41 2.71
N VAL A 534 -16.59 -30.24 3.35
CA VAL A 534 -15.49 -29.26 3.30
C VAL A 534 -14.19 -29.86 3.85
N MET A 535 -14.25 -30.61 4.94
CA MET A 535 -13.08 -31.29 5.52
C MET A 535 -12.47 -32.31 4.55
N LYS A 536 -13.28 -33.13 3.87
CA LYS A 536 -12.81 -34.06 2.83
C LYS A 536 -12.18 -33.32 1.66
N PHE A 537 -12.78 -32.23 1.23
CA PHE A 537 -12.22 -31.37 0.18
C PHE A 537 -10.85 -30.81 0.57
N LEU A 538 -10.71 -30.26 1.79
CA LEU A 538 -9.44 -29.70 2.28
C LEU A 538 -8.35 -30.76 2.40
N GLN A 539 -8.70 -31.96 2.89
CA GLN A 539 -7.77 -33.08 2.97
C GLN A 539 -7.22 -33.48 1.58
N GLN A 540 -8.06 -33.47 0.55
CA GLN A 540 -7.65 -33.80 -0.82
C GLN A 540 -6.97 -32.65 -1.56
N SER A 541 -7.24 -31.40 -1.15
CA SER A 541 -6.75 -30.20 -1.84
C SER A 541 -5.51 -29.59 -1.19
N ALA A 542 -5.12 -30.03 0.01
CA ALA A 542 -3.96 -29.51 0.73
C ALA A 542 -2.66 -29.56 -0.07
N SER A 543 -2.48 -30.58 -0.91
CA SER A 543 -1.30 -30.75 -1.77
C SER A 543 -1.34 -29.99 -3.09
N ASN A 544 -2.45 -29.32 -3.41
CA ASN A 544 -2.65 -28.67 -4.71
C ASN A 544 -2.22 -27.19 -4.72
N LEU A 545 -1.79 -26.66 -3.58
CA LEU A 545 -1.23 -25.32 -3.47
C LEU A 545 0.29 -25.38 -3.61
N ARG A 546 0.87 -24.40 -4.30
CA ARG A 546 2.33 -24.18 -4.35
C ARG A 546 2.88 -23.80 -2.98
N THR A 547 2.11 -23.07 -2.19
CA THR A 547 2.46 -22.77 -0.79
C THR A 547 1.97 -23.91 0.10
N PRO A 548 2.82 -24.50 0.98
CA PRO A 548 2.40 -25.58 1.86
C PRO A 548 1.20 -25.16 2.72
N PHE A 549 0.10 -25.91 2.62
CA PHE A 549 -1.06 -25.77 3.48
C PHE A 549 -1.06 -26.90 4.52
N PHE A 550 -0.92 -26.54 5.79
CA PHE A 550 -0.90 -27.50 6.90
C PHE A 550 -2.33 -27.80 7.35
N PHE A 551 -2.90 -28.85 6.77
CA PHE A 551 -4.21 -29.38 7.15
C PHE A 551 -4.12 -30.20 8.44
N THR A 552 -5.10 -30.05 9.32
CA THR A 552 -5.21 -30.84 10.57
C THR A 552 -6.63 -31.37 10.76
N LEU A 553 -6.78 -32.63 11.17
CA LEU A 553 -8.08 -33.18 11.51
C LEU A 553 -8.54 -32.65 12.89
N PRO A 554 -9.76 -32.09 13.00
CA PRO A 554 -10.35 -31.72 14.29
C PRO A 554 -10.42 -32.93 15.21
N SER A 555 -10.21 -32.72 16.51
CA SER A 555 -10.36 -33.79 17.49
C SER A 555 -11.80 -34.29 17.51
N SER A 556 -11.99 -35.61 17.56
CA SER A 556 -13.31 -36.25 17.71
C SER A 556 -14.00 -35.93 19.04
N LYS A 557 -13.29 -35.27 19.98
CA LYS A 557 -13.83 -34.84 21.28
C LYS A 557 -14.48 -33.45 21.26
N LEU A 558 -14.40 -32.72 20.15
CA LEU A 558 -14.97 -31.38 20.01
C LEU A 558 -16.48 -31.45 19.75
N SER A 559 -17.23 -30.44 20.25
CA SER A 559 -18.64 -30.29 19.90
C SER A 559 -18.81 -30.01 18.40
N ASP A 560 -19.98 -30.29 17.83
CA ASP A 560 -20.24 -30.01 16.40
C ASP A 560 -20.06 -28.54 16.04
N LYS A 561 -20.37 -27.64 16.99
CA LYS A 561 -20.12 -26.20 16.86
C LYS A 561 -18.63 -25.88 16.77
N ASP A 562 -17.82 -26.49 17.64
CA ASP A 562 -16.37 -26.26 17.67
C ASP A 562 -15.69 -26.90 16.45
N ARG A 563 -16.18 -28.06 15.99
CA ARG A 563 -15.74 -28.69 14.74
C ARG A 563 -16.02 -27.81 13.54
N ALA A 564 -17.24 -27.26 13.43
CA ALA A 564 -17.61 -26.34 12.36
C ALA A 564 -16.72 -25.09 12.35
N ALA A 565 -16.40 -24.53 13.52
CA ALA A 565 -15.48 -23.40 13.63
C ALA A 565 -14.05 -23.75 13.16
N VAL A 566 -13.55 -24.93 13.53
CA VAL A 566 -12.24 -25.41 13.07
C VAL A 566 -12.24 -25.64 11.54
N THR A 567 -13.31 -26.19 10.99
CA THR A 567 -13.47 -26.40 9.55
C THR A 567 -13.55 -25.08 8.78
N ALA A 568 -14.34 -24.11 9.28
CA ALA A 568 -14.47 -22.78 8.69
C ALA A 568 -13.12 -22.05 8.65
N LYS A 569 -12.39 -22.10 9.76
CA LYS A 569 -11.02 -21.59 9.85
C LYS A 569 -10.12 -22.23 8.80
N GLN A 570 -10.05 -23.56 8.73
CA GLN A 570 -9.15 -24.23 7.78
C GLN A 570 -9.52 -23.96 6.32
N LEU A 571 -10.82 -23.83 6.02
CA LEU A 571 -11.27 -23.39 4.70
C LEU A 571 -10.86 -21.94 4.41
N SER A 572 -10.95 -21.04 5.40
CA SER A 572 -10.49 -19.66 5.29
C SER A 572 -8.98 -19.59 5.02
N ASP A 573 -8.17 -20.37 5.75
CA ASP A 573 -6.71 -20.44 5.56
C ASP A 573 -6.35 -20.99 4.18
N PHE A 574 -7.03 -22.06 3.73
CA PHE A 574 -6.87 -22.60 2.38
C PHE A 574 -7.26 -21.57 1.31
N LEU A 575 -8.42 -20.91 1.47
CA LEU A 575 -8.93 -19.92 0.54
C LEU A 575 -8.00 -18.71 0.42
N HIS A 576 -7.38 -18.30 1.52
CA HIS A 576 -6.35 -17.26 1.53
C HIS A 576 -5.15 -17.64 0.64
N LEU A 577 -4.59 -18.83 0.83
CA LEU A 577 -3.48 -19.32 0.02
C LEU A 577 -3.88 -19.53 -1.45
N TYR A 578 -5.07 -20.08 -1.68
CA TYR A 578 -5.63 -20.31 -3.00
C TYR A 578 -5.80 -19.01 -3.79
N ASN A 579 -6.42 -17.98 -3.20
CA ASN A 579 -6.62 -16.66 -3.82
C ASN A 579 -5.27 -15.97 -4.05
N ARG A 580 -4.32 -16.10 -3.14
CA ARG A 580 -2.95 -15.59 -3.31
C ARG A 580 -2.26 -16.18 -4.53
N GLU A 581 -2.41 -17.48 -4.76
CA GLU A 581 -1.90 -18.11 -5.98
C GLU A 581 -2.66 -17.69 -7.22
N THR A 582 -3.99 -17.54 -7.11
CA THR A 582 -4.86 -17.07 -8.20
C THR A 582 -4.47 -15.68 -8.71
N ASP A 583 -4.02 -14.78 -7.84
CA ASP A 583 -3.53 -13.46 -8.24
C ASP A 583 -2.29 -13.53 -9.17
N LEU A 584 -1.52 -14.62 -9.14
CA LEU A 584 -0.40 -14.85 -10.08
C LEU A 584 -0.87 -15.18 -11.51
N TYR A 585 -2.14 -15.53 -11.69
CA TYR A 585 -2.75 -15.86 -12.98
C TYR A 585 -3.50 -14.67 -13.60
N ALA A 586 -3.31 -13.45 -13.09
CA ALA A 586 -3.98 -12.27 -13.60
C ALA A 586 -3.46 -11.91 -15.02
N ASP A 587 -4.23 -12.30 -16.03
CA ASP A 587 -4.02 -11.85 -17.40
C ASP A 587 -4.64 -10.46 -17.60
N THR A 588 -3.84 -9.48 -18.00
CA THR A 588 -4.30 -8.12 -18.34
C THR A 588 -4.76 -8.00 -19.79
N VAL A 589 -4.62 -9.07 -20.58
CA VAL A 589 -4.90 -9.11 -22.02
C VAL A 589 -5.82 -10.29 -22.30
N ASP A 590 -6.90 -10.06 -23.05
CA ASP A 590 -7.81 -11.11 -23.48
C ASP A 590 -7.08 -12.11 -24.38
N ARG A 591 -7.10 -13.40 -24.03
CA ARG A 591 -6.47 -14.45 -24.83
C ARG A 591 -7.46 -14.94 -25.90
N PRO A 592 -6.98 -15.39 -27.08
CA PRO A 592 -7.86 -15.99 -28.09
C PRO A 592 -8.62 -17.18 -27.51
N ARG A 593 -9.92 -17.30 -27.83
CA ARG A 593 -10.82 -18.38 -27.35
C ARG A 593 -11.02 -18.39 -25.83
N THR A 594 -10.95 -17.24 -25.18
CA THR A 594 -11.33 -17.07 -23.77
C THR A 594 -12.46 -16.06 -23.62
N VAL A 595 -13.27 -16.21 -22.58
CA VAL A 595 -14.32 -15.24 -22.25
C VAL A 595 -13.67 -13.87 -22.01
N PRO A 596 -14.22 -12.77 -22.54
CA PRO A 596 -13.62 -11.45 -22.32
C PRO A 596 -13.52 -11.10 -20.84
N ASN A 597 -12.33 -10.67 -20.39
CA ASN A 597 -12.06 -10.43 -18.97
C ASN A 597 -13.04 -9.42 -18.35
N ARG A 598 -13.38 -8.35 -19.09
CA ARG A 598 -14.33 -7.32 -18.64
C ARG A 598 -15.73 -7.86 -18.44
N LEU A 599 -16.17 -8.79 -19.29
CA LEU A 599 -17.48 -9.43 -19.19
C LEU A 599 -17.52 -10.32 -17.94
N PHE A 600 -16.47 -11.13 -17.76
CA PHE A 600 -16.40 -12.04 -16.61
C PHE A 600 -16.28 -11.30 -15.28
N GLN A 601 -15.55 -10.18 -15.21
CA GLN A 601 -15.49 -9.35 -14.01
C GLN A 601 -16.88 -8.80 -13.60
N LYS A 602 -17.68 -8.33 -14.56
CA LYS A 602 -19.06 -7.87 -14.29
C LYS A 602 -19.96 -9.00 -13.81
N PHE A 603 -19.79 -10.20 -14.36
CA PHE A 603 -20.46 -11.39 -13.86
C PHE A 603 -20.06 -11.66 -12.39
N LEU A 604 -18.77 -11.71 -12.06
CA LEU A 604 -18.30 -11.99 -10.70
C LEU A 604 -18.81 -10.98 -9.66
N THR A 605 -19.02 -9.71 -10.02
CA THR A 605 -19.57 -8.70 -9.09
C THR A 605 -21.03 -8.91 -8.72
N THR A 606 -21.78 -9.70 -9.52
CA THR A 606 -23.23 -9.90 -9.36
C THR A 606 -23.63 -11.38 -9.17
N ALA A 607 -22.68 -12.30 -9.31
CA ALA A 607 -22.92 -13.74 -9.27
C ALA A 607 -23.37 -14.22 -7.89
N SER A 608 -24.43 -15.04 -7.87
CA SER A 608 -24.78 -15.82 -6.68
C SER A 608 -24.00 -17.13 -6.61
N GLU A 609 -24.06 -17.82 -5.47
CA GLU A 609 -23.43 -19.13 -5.29
C GLU A 609 -23.84 -20.13 -6.38
N GLN A 610 -25.13 -20.18 -6.73
CA GLN A 610 -25.65 -21.05 -7.79
C GLN A 610 -25.10 -20.67 -9.16
N ASP A 611 -24.93 -19.37 -9.43
CA ASP A 611 -24.40 -18.91 -10.71
C ASP A 611 -22.92 -19.28 -10.89
N LEU A 612 -22.14 -19.20 -9.80
CA LEU A 612 -20.75 -19.64 -9.78
C LEU A 612 -20.65 -21.15 -9.98
N ASP A 613 -21.50 -21.92 -9.30
CA ASP A 613 -21.58 -23.38 -9.44
C ASP A 613 -21.93 -23.80 -10.87
N ASP A 614 -22.99 -23.21 -11.45
CA ASP A 614 -23.43 -23.49 -12.83
C ASP A 614 -22.31 -23.27 -13.85
N ILE A 615 -21.55 -22.17 -13.73
CA ILE A 615 -20.47 -21.84 -14.65
C ILE A 615 -19.26 -22.78 -14.49
N LEU A 616 -18.90 -23.13 -13.24
CA LEU A 616 -17.81 -24.07 -12.97
C LEU A 616 -18.15 -25.49 -13.46
N ILE A 617 -19.40 -25.90 -13.33
CA ILE A 617 -19.94 -27.15 -13.88
C ILE A 617 -19.89 -27.10 -15.42
N LEU A 618 -20.36 -26.01 -16.03
CA LEU A 618 -20.38 -25.84 -17.48
C LEU A 618 -18.96 -25.89 -18.07
N GLN A 619 -18.01 -25.18 -17.46
CA GLN A 619 -16.59 -25.21 -17.83
C GLN A 619 -16.03 -26.64 -17.76
N THR A 620 -16.36 -27.38 -16.70
CA THR A 620 -15.90 -28.76 -16.52
C THR A 620 -16.51 -29.71 -17.56
N ARG A 621 -17.81 -29.56 -17.86
CA ARG A 621 -18.52 -30.38 -18.85
C ARG A 621 -18.03 -30.13 -20.28
N LEU A 622 -17.90 -28.86 -20.68
CA LEU A 622 -17.53 -28.48 -22.05
C LEU A 622 -16.06 -28.74 -22.35
N TYR A 623 -15.15 -28.52 -21.38
CA TYR A 623 -13.71 -28.51 -21.64
C TYR A 623 -12.88 -29.51 -20.83
N LYS A 624 -13.51 -30.35 -19.99
CA LYS A 624 -12.85 -31.38 -19.16
C LYS A 624 -11.65 -30.84 -18.36
N CYS A 625 -11.76 -29.61 -17.85
CA CYS A 625 -10.63 -28.86 -17.30
C CYS A 625 -10.72 -28.57 -15.79
N ALA A 626 -11.30 -29.47 -14.99
CA ALA A 626 -11.39 -29.30 -13.53
C ALA A 626 -10.02 -29.00 -12.86
N HIS A 627 -8.93 -29.54 -13.43
CA HIS A 627 -7.56 -29.29 -12.98
C HIS A 627 -7.14 -27.81 -13.09
N SER A 628 -7.77 -27.03 -13.98
CA SER A 628 -7.44 -25.62 -14.23
C SER A 628 -7.69 -24.72 -13.02
N PHE A 629 -8.68 -25.07 -12.20
CA PHE A 629 -8.99 -24.35 -10.96
C PHE A 629 -8.71 -25.16 -9.69
N LEU A 630 -8.47 -26.47 -9.75
CA LEU A 630 -8.12 -27.27 -8.57
C LEU A 630 -6.61 -27.31 -8.24
N GLY A 631 -5.72 -26.87 -9.14
CA GLY A 631 -4.31 -26.60 -8.81
C GLY A 631 -3.31 -27.76 -8.96
N ARG A 632 -3.29 -28.51 -10.08
CA ARG A 632 -2.16 -29.42 -10.36
C ARG A 632 -1.09 -28.77 -11.27
N SER A 633 0.14 -28.72 -10.77
CA SER A 633 1.36 -28.50 -11.57
C SER A 633 1.61 -29.72 -12.47
N GLY A 634 2.04 -29.46 -13.70
CA GLY A 634 2.04 -30.43 -14.80
C GLY A 634 2.84 -31.71 -14.55
N PHE A 635 2.17 -32.84 -14.70
CA PHE A 635 2.65 -34.01 -15.44
C PHE A 635 1.41 -34.66 -16.04
N ALA A 636 1.33 -34.69 -17.36
CA ALA A 636 0.35 -35.48 -18.08
C ALA A 636 0.72 -36.95 -17.87
N GLY A 637 0.08 -37.60 -16.90
CA GLY A 637 0.25 -39.02 -16.59
C GLY A 637 -1.07 -39.56 -16.09
N SER A 638 -1.62 -40.51 -16.85
CA SER A 638 -2.89 -41.21 -16.64
C SER A 638 -3.04 -41.81 -15.24
N LEU A 639 -4.02 -41.31 -14.48
CA LEU A 639 -4.69 -42.01 -13.38
C LEU A 639 -6.19 -41.62 -13.41
N PRO A 640 -7.13 -42.57 -13.45
CA PRO A 640 -8.54 -42.28 -13.31
C PRO A 640 -8.82 -41.93 -11.85
N GLY A 641 -8.93 -40.65 -11.53
CA GLY A 641 -9.26 -40.17 -10.19
C GLY A 641 -10.71 -39.64 -10.15
N PRO A 642 -11.67 -40.39 -9.60
CA PRO A 642 -13.04 -39.91 -9.41
C PRO A 642 -13.14 -39.00 -8.16
N ASN A 643 -14.06 -38.02 -8.20
CA ASN A 643 -14.76 -37.45 -7.03
C ASN A 643 -14.15 -36.32 -6.15
N LEU A 644 -13.19 -35.51 -6.63
CA LEU A 644 -12.85 -34.24 -5.92
C LEU A 644 -14.01 -33.22 -5.95
N LEU A 645 -14.70 -33.17 -7.09
CA LEU A 645 -15.85 -32.27 -7.32
C LEU A 645 -17.10 -32.78 -6.56
N GLY A 646 -17.37 -34.09 -6.55
CA GLY A 646 -18.50 -34.70 -5.83
C GLY A 646 -18.54 -34.54 -4.30
N SER A 647 -17.50 -33.92 -3.72
CA SER A 647 -17.30 -33.82 -2.27
C SER A 647 -17.67 -32.46 -1.68
N LEU A 648 -18.18 -31.51 -2.48
CA LEU A 648 -18.66 -30.21 -2.01
C LEU A 648 -20.20 -30.14 -2.04
N PRO A 649 -20.86 -29.42 -1.12
CA PRO A 649 -22.32 -29.47 -0.88
C PRO A 649 -23.20 -29.24 -2.12
N HIS A 650 -22.69 -28.54 -3.13
CA HIS A 650 -23.42 -28.28 -4.37
C HIS A 650 -22.74 -28.79 -5.65
N ILE A 651 -21.54 -29.36 -5.55
CA ILE A 651 -20.86 -29.92 -6.72
C ILE A 651 -21.30 -31.40 -6.90
N THR A 652 -22.58 -31.51 -7.26
CA THR A 652 -23.33 -32.59 -7.91
C THR A 652 -24.02 -33.69 -7.08
N SER A 653 -25.36 -33.66 -7.12
CA SER A 653 -26.22 -34.85 -7.04
C SER A 653 -26.95 -35.20 -8.36
N ARG A 654 -26.62 -34.57 -9.51
CA ARG A 654 -27.30 -34.85 -10.81
C ARG A 654 -26.41 -34.78 -12.07
N VAL A 655 -25.34 -35.58 -12.13
CA VAL A 655 -24.60 -35.81 -13.41
C VAL A 655 -24.45 -37.30 -13.77
N TYR A 656 -25.04 -38.20 -12.99
CA TYR A 656 -25.06 -39.63 -13.30
C TYR A 656 -26.47 -40.11 -13.63
N SER A 657 -26.89 -39.93 -14.88
CA SER A 657 -27.97 -40.75 -15.45
C SER A 657 -27.99 -40.88 -16.98
N ASN A 658 -27.23 -40.09 -17.77
CA ASN A 658 -27.32 -40.16 -19.25
C ASN A 658 -26.02 -40.53 -19.99
N ALA A 659 -25.01 -41.07 -19.31
CA ALA A 659 -23.79 -41.57 -19.98
C ALA A 659 -23.85 -43.08 -20.30
N ALA A 660 -25.05 -43.65 -20.34
CA ALA A 660 -25.32 -45.01 -20.79
C ALA A 660 -26.40 -44.97 -21.88
N THR A 661 -26.14 -44.21 -22.95
CA THR A 661 -26.85 -44.39 -24.22
C THR A 661 -25.95 -43.84 -25.32
N SER A 662 -25.53 -44.77 -26.17
CA SER A 662 -24.75 -44.53 -27.37
C SER A 662 -25.47 -43.56 -28.31
N GLU A 663 -24.77 -42.54 -28.80
CA GLU A 663 -25.01 -42.03 -30.15
C GLU A 663 -23.72 -41.40 -30.70
N GLN A 664 -23.18 -42.06 -31.73
CA GLN A 664 -22.14 -41.52 -32.59
C GLN A 664 -22.73 -40.36 -33.39
N CYS A 665 -22.09 -39.20 -33.41
CA CYS A 665 -22.30 -38.25 -34.49
C CYS A 665 -20.96 -37.73 -35.03
N LYS A 666 -20.79 -37.99 -36.33
CA LYS A 666 -19.64 -37.72 -37.19
C LYS A 666 -19.54 -36.21 -37.46
N CYS A 667 -18.34 -35.64 -37.30
CA CYS A 667 -17.91 -34.46 -38.05
C CYS A 667 -16.38 -34.41 -38.09
N ASN A 668 -15.79 -35.10 -39.07
CA ASN A 668 -14.45 -34.81 -39.58
C ASN A 668 -14.28 -35.50 -40.94
N GLN A 669 -14.60 -34.78 -42.02
CA GLN A 669 -14.06 -35.01 -43.36
C GLN A 669 -14.45 -33.83 -44.28
N SER A 670 -13.48 -32.94 -44.54
CA SER A 670 -13.31 -32.28 -45.84
C SER A 670 -11.98 -31.51 -45.87
N SER A 671 -10.93 -32.25 -46.23
CA SER A 671 -9.70 -31.72 -46.80
C SER A 671 -9.97 -31.15 -48.20
N ILE A 672 -9.64 -29.88 -48.45
CA ILE A 672 -9.47 -29.35 -49.82
C ILE A 672 -8.07 -28.74 -49.95
N THR A 673 -7.17 -29.54 -50.49
CA THR A 673 -5.94 -29.14 -51.18
C THR A 673 -6.29 -28.66 -52.59
N ARG A 674 -5.78 -27.49 -53.02
CA ARG A 674 -5.69 -27.10 -54.45
C ARG A 674 -4.21 -26.93 -54.84
N PRO A 675 -3.75 -27.49 -55.98
CA PRO A 675 -2.37 -27.37 -56.44
C PRO A 675 -2.21 -26.18 -57.40
N ILE A 676 -1.02 -25.58 -57.40
CA ILE A 676 -0.54 -24.67 -58.44
C ILE A 676 0.61 -25.38 -59.15
N LYS A 677 0.46 -25.64 -60.46
CA LYS A 677 1.57 -25.94 -61.38
C LYS A 677 1.61 -24.86 -62.45
N ALA A 678 2.79 -24.28 -62.63
CA ALA A 678 3.15 -23.43 -63.74
C ALA A 678 3.41 -24.26 -65.00
N ALA A 679 3.06 -23.71 -66.17
CA ALA A 679 3.57 -24.13 -67.47
C ALA A 679 4.22 -22.92 -68.15
N ARG A 680 5.42 -23.15 -68.70
CA ARG A 680 6.15 -22.24 -69.58
C ARG A 680 5.44 -22.15 -70.93
N THR A 681 5.22 -20.93 -71.41
CA THR A 681 5.75 -20.34 -72.66
C THR A 681 5.46 -18.85 -72.64
#